data_AF-A0A925DPD1-F1
#
_entry.id   AF-A0A925DPD1-F1
#
_cell.length_a   1.000
_cell.length_b   1.000
_cell.length_c   1.000
_cell.angle_alpha   90.00
_cell.angle_beta   90.00
_cell.angle_gamma   90.00
#
_symmetry.space_group_name_H-M   'P 1'
#
loop_
_entity.id
_entity.type
_entity.pdbx_description
1 polymer ?
#
loop_
_entity_poly.entity_id
_entity_poly.type
_entity_poly.pdbx_seq_one_letter_code
_entity_poly.pdbx_strand_id
1 'polypeptide(L)'
;MIYGKFSLAKLSVALFFSVTAITSTAQERLGISTENYSGIGNSFINPANSAHTPFQFDLNFGTASAFLNNRLINFSIATPQTDSAEQTFHFSLPPFKNGSADVIAAFKLPSLAIRFENFTIGVFSNYRFHGTATNFPTDFARNFINGFSPSSAGLTYKIKKHEIAELHWQETGFNISRTVNYYTNERLYFGANIKYLYNGGGFYLGSDNAYDFTVLDSFHYYVPAYAGLFGKGKKGSGVSADLGIKFVKFEKGAWFQKSNNENEKLYNNYLFSAGISLVDFGWMKFKDANSTQFNIQNLNVLLDTAELNNLDVPDPTAMMLGALGNMASEINNSSATIPKFSMQLPTALSYQCDYQPYRKFYVNLTGKIGLPLFNGGRVPAAGMIALTPRYETKKLMVALPLSLFRYKEPTIGAAIRYRGFTIGSDVIFSGNRTKGFDHLDFYFTFKISIEEMEHSFLKPPVPPPIHMTPDTIPLPEGGYTNKFSFNPTENAQIYYSKNTMRADTIFIEELSGGRVGKMLAGTKPQQINWYKPWKYGFGYNITTNYKMKNLKTGVYVIDKKIPFIVKPTSEPHEILIVVPTVQFTAENMAGGRSLHNGKKGKKGGNIVSFHRPADMKQFENLIPLINFFKSDTSLHVGYISEKDLEANSSLKDSKILIIAGNSSHWTRKARQNFDKYIEKGGNAIVVSKDFMHWQIRFRQKGTQIICHKRKLFDFVQNPNLKTTTWDDVKLGMPRPSHLEQDEFNSENVKAENADSVLLAAMT
;
A
#
# COMPACT_ATOMS: atom_id res chain seq x y z
N MET A 1 -54.96 7.04 3.02
CA MET A 1 -54.12 6.77 4.20
C MET A 1 -54.93 5.86 5.09
N ILE A 2 -54.42 4.69 5.44
CA ILE A 2 -55.08 3.80 6.41
C ILE A 2 -54.17 3.74 7.62
N TYR A 3 -54.72 4.03 8.80
CA TYR A 3 -54.01 4.11 10.07
C TYR A 3 -53.81 2.69 10.64
N GLY A 4 -52.59 2.17 10.62
CA GLY A 4 -52.24 0.93 11.30
C GLY A 4 -51.67 1.23 12.69
N LYS A 5 -52.37 0.84 13.76
CA LYS A 5 -51.86 0.92 15.14
C LYS A 5 -50.96 -0.28 15.44
N PHE A 6 -49.67 -0.06 15.69
CA PHE A 6 -48.74 -1.10 16.15
C PHE A 6 -48.31 -0.78 17.60
N SER A 7 -48.41 -1.75 18.51
CA SER A 7 -47.96 -1.58 19.91
C SER A 7 -46.43 -1.68 20.02
N LEU A 8 -45.84 -1.05 21.05
CA LEU A 8 -44.40 -1.05 21.31
C LEU A 8 -43.76 -2.46 21.36
N ALA A 9 -44.52 -3.51 21.72
CA ALA A 9 -44.11 -4.91 21.68
C ALA A 9 -43.91 -5.45 20.24
N LYS A 10 -44.76 -5.01 19.31
CA LYS A 10 -44.69 -5.36 17.87
C LYS A 10 -43.60 -4.57 17.17
N LEU A 11 -43.39 -3.32 17.60
CA LEU A 11 -42.25 -2.53 17.22
C LEU A 11 -40.96 -3.15 17.75
N SER A 12 -40.96 -3.81 18.91
CA SER A 12 -39.78 -4.51 19.43
C SER A 12 -39.54 -5.87 18.82
N VAL A 13 -40.43 -6.46 18.00
CA VAL A 13 -40.18 -7.65 17.13
C VAL A 13 -39.74 -7.26 15.72
N ALA A 14 -40.30 -6.20 15.14
CA ALA A 14 -39.75 -5.56 13.94
C ALA A 14 -38.39 -4.89 14.23
N LEU A 15 -38.25 -4.29 15.43
CA LEU A 15 -36.96 -3.95 16.05
C LEU A 15 -36.22 -5.16 16.55
N PHE A 16 -36.78 -6.29 16.99
CA PHE A 16 -35.96 -7.47 17.32
C PHE A 16 -35.31 -8.01 16.05
N PHE A 17 -36.01 -8.06 14.93
CA PHE A 17 -35.40 -8.39 13.64
C PHE A 17 -34.48 -7.29 13.09
N SER A 18 -34.52 -6.06 13.64
CA SER A 18 -33.53 -5.01 13.35
C SER A 18 -32.53 -4.69 14.50
N VAL A 19 -32.60 -5.36 15.67
CA VAL A 19 -31.84 -5.08 16.92
C VAL A 19 -31.36 -6.37 17.61
N THR A 20 -31.95 -7.55 17.38
CA THR A 20 -31.27 -8.85 17.61
C THR A 20 -30.51 -9.36 16.41
N ALA A 21 -30.60 -8.64 15.28
CA ALA A 21 -29.51 -8.53 14.32
C ALA A 21 -28.76 -7.21 14.54
N ILE A 22 -28.14 -7.00 15.71
CA ILE A 22 -26.93 -6.17 15.80
C ILE A 22 -25.82 -6.94 15.07
N THR A 23 -25.95 -7.02 13.76
CA THR A 23 -24.93 -7.46 12.83
C THR A 23 -25.06 -6.52 11.65
N SER A 24 -24.07 -5.66 11.50
CA SER A 24 -23.96 -4.69 10.42
C SER A 24 -24.32 -5.31 9.05
N THR A 25 -25.54 -5.02 8.59
CA THR A 25 -25.89 -4.79 7.17
C THR A 25 -24.87 -3.84 6.52
N ALA A 26 -24.59 -3.71 5.14
CA ALA A 26 -23.59 -3.04 4.16
C ALA A 26 -23.94 -2.70 2.69
N GLN A 27 -23.44 -1.57 2.13
CA GLN A 27 -23.24 -1.30 0.67
C GLN A 27 -21.75 -1.29 0.22
N GLU A 28 -21.49 -0.81 -1.01
CA GLU A 28 -20.19 -0.69 -1.68
C GLU A 28 -19.27 0.39 -1.09
N ARG A 29 -19.79 1.29 -0.24
CA ARG A 29 -19.06 2.36 0.47
C ARG A 29 -18.36 3.31 -0.51
N LEU A 30 -19.10 3.92 -1.43
CA LEU A 30 -18.58 4.68 -2.58
C LEU A 30 -17.58 5.77 -2.17
N GLY A 31 -17.81 6.41 -1.02
CA GLY A 31 -16.88 7.42 -0.48
C GLY A 31 -15.49 6.87 -0.10
N ILE A 32 -15.38 5.59 0.27
CA ILE A 32 -14.12 4.94 0.70
C ILE A 32 -13.55 4.04 -0.38
N SER A 33 -14.38 3.29 -1.09
CA SER A 33 -13.93 2.26 -2.04
C SER A 33 -13.19 2.84 -3.26
N THR A 34 -13.28 4.16 -3.46
CA THR A 34 -12.69 4.88 -4.60
C THR A 34 -11.54 5.81 -4.22
N GLU A 35 -11.28 6.05 -2.93
CA GLU A 35 -10.20 6.95 -2.49
C GLU A 35 -8.81 6.29 -2.59
N ASN A 36 -7.76 7.11 -2.64
CA ASN A 36 -6.41 6.55 -2.81
C ASN A 36 -5.79 5.97 -1.54
N TYR A 37 -6.31 6.35 -0.38
CA TYR A 37 -5.77 5.99 0.92
C TYR A 37 -6.58 4.89 1.60
N SER A 38 -7.28 4.04 0.84
CA SER A 38 -8.08 2.95 1.40
C SER A 38 -7.33 1.63 1.61
N GLY A 39 -6.13 1.48 1.05
CA GLY A 39 -5.28 0.30 1.30
C GLY A 39 -5.91 -1.00 0.80
N ILE A 40 -5.93 -2.06 1.64
CA ILE A 40 -6.54 -3.34 1.29
C ILE A 40 -8.06 -3.22 1.07
N GLY A 41 -8.70 -2.19 1.64
CA GLY A 41 -10.14 -1.96 1.50
C GLY A 41 -10.64 -1.76 0.05
N ASN A 42 -9.76 -1.34 -0.86
CA ASN A 42 -10.10 -1.12 -2.28
C ASN A 42 -9.88 -2.35 -3.17
N SER A 43 -9.28 -3.43 -2.66
CA SER A 43 -9.10 -4.64 -3.44
C SER A 43 -10.43 -5.34 -3.76
N PHE A 44 -11.49 -5.01 -3.01
CA PHE A 44 -12.83 -5.59 -3.16
C PHE A 44 -13.62 -5.03 -4.34
N ILE A 45 -13.36 -3.77 -4.73
CA ILE A 45 -13.96 -3.21 -5.94
C ILE A 45 -13.07 -3.48 -7.16
N ASN A 46 -11.74 -3.47 -6.98
CA ASN A 46 -10.78 -3.88 -8.00
C ASN A 46 -9.49 -4.40 -7.32
N PRO A 47 -9.15 -5.69 -7.46
CA PRO A 47 -8.00 -6.27 -6.76
C PRO A 47 -6.64 -5.66 -7.13
N ALA A 48 -6.53 -4.96 -8.27
CA ALA A 48 -5.33 -4.23 -8.66
C ALA A 48 -5.05 -2.99 -7.76
N ASN A 49 -6.06 -2.45 -7.10
CA ASN A 49 -5.92 -1.25 -6.28
C ASN A 49 -4.98 -1.43 -5.08
N SER A 50 -4.79 -2.66 -4.58
CA SER A 50 -3.86 -2.91 -3.47
C SER A 50 -2.41 -2.57 -3.81
N ALA A 51 -2.03 -2.56 -5.09
CA ALA A 51 -0.71 -2.09 -5.53
C ALA A 51 -0.65 -0.57 -5.81
N HIS A 52 -1.79 0.10 -5.99
CA HIS A 52 -1.88 1.55 -6.24
C HIS A 52 -1.98 2.40 -4.95
N THR A 53 -2.19 1.77 -3.79
CA THR A 53 -2.12 2.45 -2.49
C THR A 53 -0.75 3.15 -2.30
N PRO A 54 -0.65 4.24 -1.50
CA PRO A 54 0.62 4.83 -1.07
C PRO A 54 1.22 4.15 0.17
N PHE A 55 0.49 3.26 0.85
CA PHE A 55 0.95 2.58 2.08
C PHE A 55 1.78 1.33 1.86
N GLN A 56 2.96 1.23 2.46
CA GLN A 56 3.76 0.01 2.43
C GLN A 56 3.17 -1.08 3.34
N PHE A 57 2.51 -0.66 4.42
CA PHE A 57 1.80 -1.54 5.34
C PHE A 57 0.41 -0.96 5.62
N ASP A 58 -0.62 -1.79 5.55
CA ASP A 58 -2.00 -1.41 5.82
C ASP A 58 -2.66 -2.52 6.65
N LEU A 59 -3.07 -2.18 7.87
CA LEU A 59 -3.80 -3.05 8.77
C LEU A 59 -5.17 -2.43 9.04
N ASN A 60 -6.20 -3.03 8.47
CA ASN A 60 -7.59 -2.72 8.79
C ASN A 60 -8.02 -3.58 9.97
N PHE A 61 -8.49 -2.98 11.06
CA PHE A 61 -8.99 -3.72 12.21
C PHE A 61 -10.43 -4.18 12.02
N GLY A 62 -11.20 -3.36 11.31
CA GLY A 62 -12.59 -3.68 11.03
C GLY A 62 -13.27 -2.61 10.20
N THR A 63 -14.14 -3.07 9.31
CA THR A 63 -15.06 -2.22 8.57
C THR A 63 -16.45 -2.81 8.72
N ALA A 64 -17.37 -2.03 9.27
CA ALA A 64 -18.78 -2.33 9.18
C ALA A 64 -19.41 -1.30 8.24
N SER A 65 -20.31 -1.76 7.42
CA SER A 65 -21.13 -0.95 6.51
C SER A 65 -22.48 -1.57 6.51
N ALA A 66 -23.60 -0.79 6.34
CA ALA A 66 -25.12 -0.88 6.28
C ALA A 66 -25.79 -0.43 5.00
N PHE A 67 -26.67 -1.26 4.40
CA PHE A 67 -27.55 -0.87 3.29
C PHE A 67 -28.90 -1.59 3.27
N LEU A 68 -29.95 -0.78 3.20
CA LEU A 68 -31.32 -1.18 2.95
C LEU A 68 -31.85 -0.33 1.80
N ASN A 69 -32.42 -0.99 0.78
CA ASN A 69 -33.25 -0.37 -0.24
C ASN A 69 -34.61 -1.06 -0.20
N ASN A 70 -35.68 -0.30 -0.03
CA ASN A 70 -37.04 -0.80 -0.09
C ASN A 70 -37.89 0.06 -1.02
N ARG A 71 -38.14 -0.46 -2.23
CA ARG A 71 -39.04 0.16 -3.21
C ARG A 71 -40.35 -0.60 -3.35
N LEU A 72 -40.65 -1.48 -2.40
CA LEU A 72 -41.94 -2.16 -2.28
C LEU A 72 -42.88 -1.34 -1.39
N ILE A 73 -42.36 -0.76 -0.29
CA ILE A 73 -43.11 0.05 0.67
C ILE A 73 -42.25 1.21 1.17
N ASN A 74 -42.81 2.43 1.22
CA ASN A 74 -42.17 3.58 1.85
C ASN A 74 -42.49 3.63 3.35
N PHE A 75 -41.50 3.95 4.19
CA PHE A 75 -41.66 4.14 5.62
C PHE A 75 -41.71 5.63 5.97
N SER A 76 -42.70 6.07 6.74
CA SER A 76 -42.73 7.43 7.30
C SER A 76 -43.07 7.41 8.78
N ILE A 77 -42.35 8.21 9.56
CA ILE A 77 -42.61 8.42 10.99
C ILE A 77 -43.61 9.59 11.07
N ALA A 78 -44.78 9.35 11.66
CA ALA A 78 -45.73 10.44 11.90
C ALA A 78 -45.22 11.32 13.04
N THR A 79 -45.33 12.64 12.89
CA THR A 79 -45.27 13.53 14.05
C THR A 79 -46.46 13.22 14.97
N PRO A 80 -46.26 13.03 16.28
CA PRO A 80 -47.36 12.75 17.19
C PRO A 80 -48.38 13.90 17.12
N GLN A 81 -49.61 13.59 16.73
CA GLN A 81 -50.74 14.47 17.00
C GLN A 81 -51.45 13.92 18.23
N THR A 82 -51.47 14.72 19.29
CA THR A 82 -52.05 14.50 20.63
C THR A 82 -51.18 13.75 21.66
N ASP A 83 -51.35 14.14 22.94
CA ASP A 83 -50.60 13.78 24.17
C ASP A 83 -50.49 12.27 24.50
N SER A 84 -50.82 11.37 23.58
CA SER A 84 -50.51 9.95 23.70
C SER A 84 -49.10 9.68 23.20
N ALA A 85 -48.24 9.13 24.06
CA ALA A 85 -46.85 8.73 23.78
C ALA A 85 -46.71 7.53 22.81
N GLU A 86 -47.62 7.37 21.84
CA GLU A 86 -47.59 6.30 20.85
C GLU A 86 -47.13 6.86 19.49
N GLN A 87 -45.95 6.39 19.03
CA GLN A 87 -45.47 6.69 17.69
C GLN A 87 -46.20 5.83 16.66
N THR A 88 -47.03 6.45 15.81
CA THR A 88 -47.63 5.79 14.66
C THR A 88 -46.71 5.87 13.44
N PHE A 89 -46.41 4.71 12.84
CA PHE A 89 -45.68 4.62 11.56
C PHE A 89 -46.68 4.61 10.40
N HIS A 90 -46.46 5.47 9.42
CA HIS A 90 -47.25 5.53 8.19
C HIS A 90 -46.53 4.80 7.06
N PHE A 91 -47.22 3.87 6.41
CA PHE A 91 -46.76 3.20 5.21
C PHE A 91 -47.43 3.82 3.98
N SER A 92 -46.64 4.24 3.00
CA SER A 92 -47.15 4.80 1.76
C SER A 92 -46.65 4.00 0.56
N LEU A 93 -47.38 4.09 -0.55
CA LEU A 93 -46.94 3.46 -1.78
C LEU A 93 -45.83 4.25 -2.44
N PRO A 94 -44.76 3.57 -2.85
CA PRO A 94 -43.84 4.12 -3.82
C PRO A 94 -44.59 4.41 -5.13
N PRO A 95 -44.24 5.48 -5.87
CA PRO A 95 -44.87 5.81 -7.15
C PRO A 95 -44.57 4.81 -8.29
N PHE A 96 -43.86 3.72 -8.02
CA PHE A 96 -43.39 2.77 -9.03
C PHE A 96 -44.38 1.63 -9.23
N LYS A 97 -44.64 1.22 -10.48
CA LYS A 97 -45.47 0.04 -10.78
C LYS A 97 -44.81 -1.29 -10.39
N ASN A 98 -43.48 -1.34 -10.37
CA ASN A 98 -42.70 -2.52 -9.98
C ASN A 98 -41.52 -2.11 -9.08
N GLY A 99 -41.45 -2.73 -7.90
CA GLY A 99 -40.44 -2.46 -6.88
C GLY A 99 -39.34 -3.52 -6.82
N SER A 100 -38.34 -3.21 -6.02
CA SER A 100 -37.31 -4.15 -5.56
C SER A 100 -36.99 -3.84 -4.11
N ALA A 101 -36.59 -4.87 -3.36
CA ALA A 101 -36.04 -4.71 -2.03
C ALA A 101 -34.65 -5.35 -2.00
N ASP A 102 -33.71 -4.68 -1.35
CA ASP A 102 -32.33 -5.15 -1.19
C ASP A 102 -31.89 -4.91 0.24
N VAL A 103 -31.31 -5.92 0.84
CA VAL A 103 -30.62 -5.84 2.13
C VAL A 103 -29.23 -6.39 1.90
N ILE A 104 -28.22 -5.54 1.99
CA ILE A 104 -26.83 -5.97 1.81
C ILE A 104 -26.15 -5.76 3.17
N ALA A 105 -25.16 -6.60 3.49
CA ALA A 105 -24.50 -6.79 4.79
C ALA A 105 -23.05 -7.21 4.66
N ALA A 106 -22.16 -6.56 5.42
CA ALA A 106 -20.75 -6.86 5.41
C ALA A 106 -20.04 -6.35 6.67
N PHE A 107 -19.37 -7.28 7.34
CA PHE A 107 -18.42 -6.99 8.39
C PHE A 107 -17.05 -7.51 7.96
N LYS A 108 -16.12 -6.59 7.67
CA LYS A 108 -14.73 -6.94 7.38
C LYS A 108 -14.00 -7.14 8.71
N LEU A 109 -13.41 -8.31 8.86
CA LEU A 109 -12.54 -8.68 9.98
C LEU A 109 -11.14 -8.09 9.76
N PRO A 110 -10.21 -8.26 10.74
CA PRO A 110 -8.84 -7.80 10.55
C PRO A 110 -8.26 -8.27 9.22
N SER A 111 -7.74 -7.30 8.46
CA SER A 111 -7.20 -7.50 7.11
C SER A 111 -5.90 -6.74 6.97
N LEU A 112 -4.97 -7.31 6.22
CA LEU A 112 -3.59 -6.85 6.11
C LEU A 112 -3.18 -6.78 4.65
N ALA A 113 -2.47 -5.72 4.27
CA ALA A 113 -1.69 -5.66 3.04
C ALA A 113 -0.27 -5.17 3.30
N ILE A 114 0.68 -5.80 2.63
CA ILE A 114 2.09 -5.43 2.62
C ILE A 114 2.51 -5.22 1.17
N ARG A 115 2.92 -3.99 0.85
CA ARG A 115 3.44 -3.62 -0.46
C ARG A 115 4.97 -3.69 -0.45
N PHE A 116 5.53 -4.39 -1.43
CA PHE A 116 6.94 -4.41 -1.77
C PHE A 116 7.21 -3.46 -2.95
N GLU A 117 8.40 -3.48 -3.57
CA GLU A 117 8.72 -2.52 -4.65
C GLU A 117 7.66 -2.52 -5.78
N ASN A 118 7.40 -3.68 -6.40
CA ASN A 118 6.50 -3.78 -7.55
C ASN A 118 5.32 -4.74 -7.36
N PHE A 119 5.17 -5.37 -6.18
CA PHE A 119 4.06 -6.27 -5.88
C PHE A 119 3.52 -6.03 -4.47
N THR A 120 2.26 -6.41 -4.26
CA THR A 120 1.58 -6.35 -2.96
C THR A 120 0.97 -7.71 -2.70
N ILE A 121 1.03 -8.14 -1.44
CA ILE A 121 0.28 -9.28 -0.93
C ILE A 121 -0.66 -8.81 0.16
N GLY A 122 -1.81 -9.44 0.29
CA GLY A 122 -2.73 -9.18 1.37
C GLY A 122 -3.56 -10.39 1.75
N VAL A 123 -4.07 -10.34 2.97
CA VAL A 123 -5.01 -11.33 3.53
C VAL A 123 -6.21 -10.59 4.10
N PHE A 124 -7.39 -11.15 3.93
CA PHE A 124 -8.62 -10.57 4.44
C PHE A 124 -9.63 -11.64 4.80
N SER A 125 -10.54 -11.29 5.70
CA SER A 125 -11.69 -12.11 6.03
C SER A 125 -12.91 -11.23 6.22
N ASN A 126 -14.08 -11.69 5.76
CA ASN A 126 -15.33 -10.94 5.83
C ASN A 126 -16.49 -11.87 6.19
N TYR A 127 -17.46 -11.34 6.93
CA TYR A 127 -18.82 -11.87 6.97
C TYR A 127 -19.67 -11.05 6.00
N ARG A 128 -20.48 -11.70 5.16
CA ARG A 128 -21.36 -11.05 4.18
C ARG A 128 -22.75 -11.64 4.25
N PHE A 129 -23.76 -10.79 4.04
CA PHE A 129 -25.14 -11.20 3.80
C PHE A 129 -25.71 -10.35 2.66
N HIS A 130 -26.54 -10.96 1.82
CA HIS A 130 -27.17 -10.30 0.69
C HIS A 130 -28.54 -10.93 0.46
N GLY A 131 -29.57 -10.14 0.75
CA GLY A 131 -30.98 -10.42 0.46
C GLY A 131 -31.47 -9.50 -0.66
N THR A 132 -32.23 -10.05 -1.60
CA THR A 132 -32.83 -9.31 -2.70
C THR A 132 -34.17 -9.89 -3.09
N ALA A 133 -35.13 -9.01 -3.40
CA ALA A 133 -36.39 -9.34 -4.02
C ALA A 133 -36.59 -8.39 -5.20
N THR A 134 -36.82 -8.93 -6.40
CA THR A 134 -36.90 -8.12 -7.63
C THR A 134 -38.17 -8.39 -8.42
N ASN A 135 -38.63 -7.37 -9.16
CA ASN A 135 -39.73 -7.44 -10.13
C ASN A 135 -41.12 -7.71 -9.56
N PHE A 136 -41.38 -7.31 -8.31
CA PHE A 136 -42.71 -7.41 -7.70
C PHE A 136 -43.55 -6.15 -7.98
N PRO A 137 -44.82 -6.29 -8.40
CA PRO A 137 -45.73 -5.16 -8.47
C PRO A 137 -45.92 -4.56 -7.06
N THR A 138 -45.80 -3.24 -6.93
CA THR A 138 -45.87 -2.57 -5.63
C THR A 138 -47.27 -2.64 -5.01
N ASP A 139 -48.31 -2.62 -5.86
CA ASP A 139 -49.69 -2.80 -5.42
C ASP A 139 -49.94 -4.20 -4.85
N PHE A 140 -49.38 -5.22 -5.51
CA PHE A 140 -49.40 -6.59 -5.01
C PHE A 140 -48.64 -6.69 -3.69
N ALA A 141 -47.41 -6.18 -3.62
CA ALA A 141 -46.58 -6.26 -2.41
C ALA A 141 -47.23 -5.58 -1.19
N ARG A 142 -47.84 -4.40 -1.39
CA ARG A 142 -48.59 -3.69 -0.33
C ARG A 142 -49.77 -4.51 0.16
N ASN A 143 -50.62 -4.98 -0.76
CA ASN A 143 -51.82 -5.72 -0.39
C ASN A 143 -51.49 -7.09 0.21
N PHE A 144 -50.39 -7.70 -0.23
CA PHE A 144 -49.86 -8.91 0.36
C PHE A 144 -49.41 -8.67 1.81
N ILE A 145 -48.66 -7.59 2.08
CA ILE A 145 -48.16 -7.27 3.42
C ILE A 145 -49.27 -6.82 4.38
N ASN A 146 -50.26 -6.08 3.89
CA ASN A 146 -51.38 -5.57 4.70
C ASN A 146 -52.55 -6.57 4.80
N GLY A 147 -52.48 -7.71 4.10
CA GLY A 147 -53.61 -8.60 3.86
C GLY A 147 -54.55 -8.09 2.77
N PHE A 148 -55.09 -9.02 1.98
CA PHE A 148 -56.04 -8.70 0.92
C PHE A 148 -57.43 -8.44 1.52
N SER A 149 -57.92 -7.22 1.35
CA SER A 149 -59.29 -6.85 1.74
C SER A 149 -60.34 -7.59 0.89
N PRO A 150 -61.60 -7.74 1.35
CA PRO A 150 -62.68 -8.26 0.50
C PRO A 150 -62.85 -7.48 -0.81
N SER A 151 -62.58 -6.16 -0.80
CA SER A 151 -62.56 -5.32 -2.01
C SER A 151 -61.42 -5.64 -3.00
N SER A 152 -60.50 -6.54 -2.64
CA SER A 152 -59.44 -7.02 -3.51
C SER A 152 -59.85 -8.25 -4.33
N ALA A 153 -61.01 -8.86 -4.04
CA ALA A 153 -61.56 -9.97 -4.81
C ALA A 153 -61.73 -9.60 -6.29
N GLY A 154 -61.34 -10.50 -7.18
CA GLY A 154 -61.35 -10.32 -8.63
C GLY A 154 -60.16 -9.53 -9.19
N LEU A 155 -59.26 -8.99 -8.35
CA LEU A 155 -58.05 -8.32 -8.85
C LEU A 155 -57.03 -9.35 -9.34
N THR A 156 -56.59 -9.18 -10.58
CA THR A 156 -55.50 -9.95 -11.17
C THR A 156 -54.22 -9.11 -11.25
N TYR A 157 -53.15 -9.60 -10.65
CA TYR A 157 -51.82 -9.02 -10.69
C TYR A 157 -50.93 -9.81 -11.64
N LYS A 158 -50.38 -9.15 -12.65
CA LYS A 158 -49.37 -9.75 -13.52
C LYS A 158 -47.99 -9.68 -12.86
N ILE A 159 -47.55 -10.80 -12.28
CA ILE A 159 -46.24 -10.92 -11.65
C ILE A 159 -45.22 -11.25 -12.75
N LYS A 160 -44.22 -10.39 -12.92
CA LYS A 160 -43.13 -10.64 -13.87
C LYS A 160 -42.23 -11.76 -13.34
N LYS A 161 -41.33 -12.26 -14.19
CA LYS A 161 -40.23 -13.12 -13.75
C LYS A 161 -39.53 -12.49 -12.54
N HIS A 162 -39.61 -13.15 -11.40
CA HIS A 162 -39.13 -12.64 -10.13
C HIS A 162 -38.07 -13.56 -9.54
N GLU A 163 -37.22 -12.96 -8.71
CA GLU A 163 -36.21 -13.67 -7.92
C GLU A 163 -36.22 -13.07 -6.52
N ILE A 164 -36.46 -13.93 -5.52
CA ILE A 164 -36.23 -13.70 -4.11
C ILE A 164 -35.03 -14.56 -3.74
N ALA A 165 -33.97 -13.93 -3.24
CA ALA A 165 -32.77 -14.66 -2.88
C ALA A 165 -32.15 -14.06 -1.61
N GLU A 166 -31.63 -14.92 -0.76
CA GLU A 166 -30.83 -14.58 0.40
C GLU A 166 -29.58 -15.46 0.37
N LEU A 167 -28.42 -14.87 0.59
CA LEU A 167 -27.18 -15.60 0.80
C LEU A 167 -26.36 -14.90 1.86
N HIS A 168 -25.90 -15.65 2.85
CA HIS A 168 -24.92 -15.20 3.81
C HIS A 168 -23.76 -16.17 3.87
N TRP A 169 -22.55 -15.66 4.13
CA TRP A 169 -21.34 -16.47 4.16
C TRP A 169 -20.21 -15.75 4.89
N GLN A 170 -19.25 -16.54 5.35
CA GLN A 170 -17.91 -16.08 5.70
C GLN A 170 -16.98 -16.32 4.52
N GLU A 171 -16.09 -15.37 4.25
CA GLU A 171 -15.05 -15.50 3.24
C GLU A 171 -13.70 -15.18 3.85
N THR A 172 -12.69 -15.98 3.53
CA THR A 172 -11.29 -15.67 3.79
C THR A 172 -10.55 -15.71 2.48
N GLY A 173 -9.76 -14.68 2.20
CA GLY A 173 -9.14 -14.51 0.90
C GLY A 173 -7.71 -14.00 0.95
N PHE A 174 -7.00 -14.31 -0.12
CA PHE A 174 -5.65 -13.84 -0.40
C PHE A 174 -5.70 -12.88 -1.60
N ASN A 175 -5.09 -11.72 -1.45
CA ASN A 175 -4.90 -10.73 -2.51
C ASN A 175 -3.45 -10.77 -2.97
N ILE A 176 -3.26 -10.75 -4.29
CA ILE A 176 -1.96 -10.48 -4.91
C ILE A 176 -2.14 -9.44 -6.00
N SER A 177 -1.24 -8.46 -6.05
CA SER A 177 -1.25 -7.46 -7.12
C SER A 177 0.16 -7.03 -7.50
N ARG A 178 0.32 -6.57 -8.74
CA ARG A 178 1.60 -6.20 -9.32
C ARG A 178 1.48 -4.93 -10.14
N THR A 179 2.53 -4.13 -10.09
CA THR A 179 2.71 -2.95 -10.94
C THR A 179 3.70 -3.25 -12.06
N VAL A 180 3.33 -2.89 -13.29
CA VAL A 180 4.16 -2.90 -14.49
C VAL A 180 4.52 -1.47 -14.86
N ASN A 181 5.71 -1.28 -15.43
CA ASN A 181 6.26 0.03 -15.77
C ASN A 181 6.34 0.98 -14.56
N TYR A 182 6.80 0.43 -13.42
CA TYR A 182 6.83 1.15 -12.15
C TYR A 182 7.50 2.53 -12.27
N TYR A 183 8.52 2.69 -13.13
CA TYR A 183 9.33 3.90 -13.26
C TYR A 183 8.85 4.93 -14.30
N THR A 184 7.67 4.75 -14.91
CA THR A 184 7.12 5.68 -15.91
C THR A 184 5.94 6.49 -15.39
N ASN A 185 5.59 7.58 -16.09
CA ASN A 185 4.42 8.41 -15.77
C ASN A 185 3.09 7.69 -16.01
N GLU A 186 3.13 6.57 -16.72
CA GLU A 186 1.99 5.73 -17.03
C GLU A 186 2.27 4.35 -16.43
N ARG A 187 1.39 3.88 -15.54
CA ARG A 187 1.56 2.61 -14.84
C ARG A 187 0.36 1.73 -15.08
N LEU A 188 0.62 0.43 -15.16
CA LEU A 188 -0.40 -0.59 -15.27
C LEU A 188 -0.34 -1.49 -14.05
N TYR A 189 -1.48 -1.77 -13.48
CA TYR A 189 -1.66 -2.55 -12.27
C TYR A 189 -2.53 -3.74 -12.59
N PHE A 190 -2.13 -4.91 -12.10
CA PHE A 190 -2.89 -6.15 -12.18
C PHE A 190 -3.12 -6.68 -10.77
N GLY A 191 -4.27 -7.27 -10.50
CA GLY A 191 -4.51 -7.92 -9.23
C GLY A 191 -5.51 -9.05 -9.32
N ALA A 192 -5.42 -9.95 -8.35
CA ALA A 192 -6.34 -11.05 -8.16
C ALA A 192 -6.65 -11.23 -6.67
N ASN A 193 -7.90 -11.61 -6.38
CA ASN A 193 -8.29 -12.16 -5.09
C ASN A 193 -8.70 -13.62 -5.29
N ILE A 194 -8.26 -14.51 -4.40
CA ILE A 194 -8.76 -15.89 -4.31
C ILE A 194 -9.40 -16.03 -2.93
N LYS A 195 -10.65 -16.47 -2.88
CA LYS A 195 -11.48 -16.51 -1.67
C LYS A 195 -12.02 -17.93 -1.46
N TYR A 196 -11.91 -18.40 -0.22
CA TYR A 196 -12.62 -19.57 0.26
C TYR A 196 -13.86 -19.11 1.05
N LEU A 197 -15.00 -19.72 0.73
CA LEU A 197 -16.32 -19.37 1.29
C LEU A 197 -16.78 -20.51 2.20
N TYR A 198 -17.26 -20.18 3.39
CA TYR A 198 -17.66 -21.16 4.39
C TYR A 198 -18.73 -20.61 5.33
N ASN A 199 -19.31 -21.49 6.16
CA ASN A 199 -20.41 -21.17 7.07
C ASN A 199 -21.58 -20.46 6.37
N GLY A 200 -21.84 -20.81 5.10
CA GLY A 200 -22.87 -20.14 4.34
C GLY A 200 -24.27 -20.70 4.58
N GLY A 201 -25.27 -19.86 4.42
CA GLY A 201 -26.67 -20.25 4.33
C GLY A 201 -27.30 -19.51 3.17
N GLY A 202 -28.30 -20.12 2.54
CA GLY A 202 -28.94 -19.53 1.38
C GLY A 202 -30.38 -19.95 1.22
N PHE A 203 -31.16 -19.03 0.67
CA PHE A 203 -32.54 -19.20 0.25
C PHE A 203 -32.69 -18.66 -1.16
N TYR A 204 -33.43 -19.36 -2.00
CA TYR A 204 -33.76 -18.93 -3.35
C TYR A 204 -35.17 -19.36 -3.70
N LEU A 205 -35.94 -18.41 -4.24
CA LEU A 205 -37.20 -18.65 -4.89
C LEU A 205 -37.22 -17.81 -6.17
N GLY A 206 -37.17 -18.46 -7.31
CA GLY A 206 -37.21 -17.79 -8.61
C GLY A 206 -38.29 -18.41 -9.49
N SER A 207 -38.99 -17.58 -10.25
CA SER A 207 -39.91 -18.04 -11.28
C SER A 207 -39.20 -18.14 -12.63
N ASP A 208 -39.59 -19.11 -13.45
CA ASP A 208 -39.06 -19.26 -14.81
C ASP A 208 -39.71 -18.23 -15.75
N ASN A 209 -41.01 -17.97 -15.56
CA ASN A 209 -41.83 -17.11 -16.38
C ASN A 209 -42.62 -16.08 -15.55
N ALA A 210 -43.23 -15.12 -16.25
CA ALA A 210 -44.27 -14.27 -15.67
C ALA A 210 -45.58 -15.08 -15.52
N TYR A 211 -46.37 -14.75 -14.52
CA TYR A 211 -47.66 -15.41 -14.24
C TYR A 211 -48.68 -14.41 -13.71
N ASP A 212 -49.95 -14.78 -13.82
CA ASP A 212 -51.04 -14.02 -13.26
C ASP A 212 -51.39 -14.56 -11.87
N PHE A 213 -51.58 -13.64 -10.92
CA PHE A 213 -52.03 -13.93 -9.56
C PHE A 213 -53.39 -13.28 -9.36
N THR A 214 -54.44 -14.07 -9.22
CA THR A 214 -55.81 -13.58 -9.05
C THR A 214 -56.25 -13.77 -7.61
N VAL A 215 -56.70 -12.70 -6.99
CA VAL A 215 -57.32 -12.73 -5.66
C VAL A 215 -58.77 -13.19 -5.83
N LEU A 216 -59.13 -14.35 -5.30
CA LEU A 216 -60.53 -14.83 -5.33
C LEU A 216 -61.31 -14.23 -4.17
N ASP A 217 -60.72 -14.21 -2.98
CA ASP A 217 -61.20 -13.47 -1.81
C ASP A 217 -60.02 -13.14 -0.86
N SER A 218 -60.30 -12.74 0.39
CA SER A 218 -59.27 -12.37 1.38
C SER A 218 -58.28 -13.49 1.74
N PHE A 219 -58.60 -14.76 1.47
CA PHE A 219 -57.78 -15.91 1.84
C PHE A 219 -57.58 -16.93 0.71
N HIS A 220 -58.37 -16.85 -0.36
CA HIS A 220 -58.27 -17.70 -1.54
C HIS A 220 -57.60 -16.98 -2.71
N TYR A 221 -56.60 -17.63 -3.30
CA TYR A 221 -55.86 -17.11 -4.44
C TYR A 221 -55.74 -18.15 -5.55
N TYR A 222 -55.74 -17.69 -6.79
CA TYR A 222 -55.60 -18.52 -7.98
C TYR A 222 -54.38 -18.12 -8.81
N VAL A 223 -53.57 -19.11 -9.18
CA VAL A 223 -52.41 -18.95 -10.05
C VAL A 223 -52.48 -20.01 -11.17
N PRO A 224 -52.75 -19.61 -12.43
CA PRO A 224 -52.97 -20.56 -13.52
C PRO A 224 -51.76 -21.44 -13.85
N ALA A 225 -50.54 -20.89 -13.76
CA ALA A 225 -49.30 -21.61 -14.00
C ALA A 225 -48.15 -20.95 -13.22
N TYR A 226 -47.42 -21.75 -12.46
CA TYR A 226 -46.26 -21.30 -11.70
C TYR A 226 -45.13 -22.33 -11.80
N ALA A 227 -44.05 -21.96 -12.47
CA ALA A 227 -42.86 -22.79 -12.63
C ALA A 227 -41.62 -22.05 -12.17
N GLY A 228 -40.67 -22.78 -11.61
CA GLY A 228 -39.46 -22.19 -11.07
C GLY A 228 -38.63 -23.11 -10.20
N LEU A 229 -37.75 -22.49 -9.42
CA LEU A 229 -36.82 -23.16 -8.53
C LEU A 229 -36.96 -22.62 -7.12
N PHE A 230 -37.17 -23.54 -6.19
CA PHE A 230 -37.02 -23.32 -4.75
C PHE A 230 -35.72 -23.97 -4.28
N GLY A 231 -34.97 -23.30 -3.42
CA GLY A 231 -33.78 -23.85 -2.79
C GLY A 231 -33.52 -23.26 -1.44
N LYS A 232 -33.28 -24.12 -0.45
CA LYS A 232 -32.87 -23.74 0.91
C LYS A 232 -31.69 -24.60 1.31
N GLY A 233 -30.57 -23.96 1.61
CA GLY A 233 -29.33 -24.61 2.02
C GLY A 233 -28.90 -24.16 3.41
N LYS A 234 -28.63 -25.13 4.30
CA LYS A 234 -27.92 -24.88 5.55
C LYS A 234 -26.47 -25.37 5.37
N LYS A 235 -25.49 -24.60 5.87
CA LYS A 235 -24.06 -24.93 5.83
C LYS A 235 -23.50 -25.16 4.41
N GLY A 236 -23.24 -24.06 3.72
CA GLY A 236 -22.59 -24.01 2.41
C GLY A 236 -21.10 -23.73 2.49
N SER A 237 -20.38 -24.20 1.46
CA SER A 237 -18.97 -23.85 1.22
C SER A 237 -18.74 -23.65 -0.28
N GLY A 238 -17.72 -22.88 -0.63
CA GLY A 238 -17.48 -22.50 -2.01
C GLY A 238 -16.15 -21.80 -2.24
N VAL A 239 -15.96 -21.35 -3.46
CA VAL A 239 -14.78 -20.59 -3.88
C VAL A 239 -15.21 -19.40 -4.70
N SER A 240 -14.43 -18.32 -4.63
CA SER A 240 -14.62 -17.15 -5.47
C SER A 240 -13.28 -16.56 -5.87
N ALA A 241 -13.26 -15.93 -7.04
CA ALA A 241 -12.14 -15.17 -7.52
C ALA A 241 -12.57 -13.76 -7.96
N ASP A 242 -11.66 -12.80 -7.79
CA ASP A 242 -11.76 -11.49 -8.41
C ASP A 242 -10.53 -11.26 -9.28
N LEU A 243 -10.71 -10.60 -10.42
CA LEU A 243 -9.62 -10.21 -11.32
C LEU A 243 -9.77 -8.75 -11.68
N GLY A 244 -8.66 -8.02 -11.74
CA GLY A 244 -8.71 -6.59 -11.99
C GLY A 244 -7.46 -6.05 -12.66
N ILE A 245 -7.68 -5.04 -13.48
CA ILE A 245 -6.65 -4.23 -14.11
C ILE A 245 -6.93 -2.76 -13.85
N LYS A 246 -5.87 -1.96 -13.70
CA LYS A 246 -5.97 -0.52 -13.55
C LYS A 246 -4.81 0.19 -14.24
N PHE A 247 -5.13 1.20 -15.03
CA PHE A 247 -4.21 2.13 -15.64
C PHE A 247 -4.20 3.43 -14.83
N VAL A 248 -3.02 4.01 -14.61
CA VAL A 248 -2.86 5.29 -13.92
C VAL A 248 -1.87 6.16 -14.67
N LYS A 249 -2.27 7.40 -14.94
CA LYS A 249 -1.43 8.44 -15.55
C LYS A 249 -1.13 9.53 -14.53
N PHE A 250 0.14 9.63 -14.19
CA PHE A 250 0.67 10.65 -13.30
C PHE A 250 0.96 11.95 -14.04
N GLU A 251 0.86 13.09 -13.34
CA GLU A 251 1.21 14.40 -13.90
C GLU A 251 2.67 14.39 -14.40
N LYS A 252 2.96 15.06 -15.53
CA LYS A 252 4.34 15.21 -16.01
C LYS A 252 5.12 15.97 -14.93
N GLY A 253 6.06 15.29 -14.28
CA GLY A 253 6.78 15.85 -13.12
C GLY A 253 6.19 15.48 -11.76
N ALA A 254 5.11 14.71 -11.65
CA ALA A 254 4.73 14.02 -10.40
C ALA A 254 5.79 12.99 -9.96
N TRP A 255 6.73 12.69 -10.85
CA TRP A 255 7.95 11.95 -10.52
C TRP A 255 9.12 12.83 -10.04
N PHE A 256 8.99 14.15 -10.11
CA PHE A 256 10.11 15.09 -9.89
C PHE A 256 9.73 16.50 -9.40
N GLN A 257 8.54 16.79 -8.88
CA GLN A 257 8.31 18.05 -8.14
C GLN A 257 8.67 17.86 -6.66
N LYS A 258 9.93 18.20 -6.38
CA LYS A 258 10.38 18.57 -5.05
C LYS A 258 9.68 19.88 -4.68
N SER A 259 8.52 19.82 -4.05
CA SER A 259 8.01 20.98 -3.32
C SER A 259 9.00 21.28 -2.17
N ASN A 260 9.41 22.54 -2.02
CA ASN A 260 10.26 23.01 -0.93
C ASN A 260 9.53 23.00 0.44
N ASN A 261 8.24 22.71 0.46
CA ASN A 261 7.45 22.60 1.68
C ASN A 261 7.45 21.15 2.21
N GLU A 262 7.87 20.98 3.47
CA GLU A 262 7.95 19.68 4.18
C GLU A 262 6.60 18.93 4.29
N ASN A 263 5.49 19.57 3.89
CA ASN A 263 4.12 19.05 4.02
C ASN A 263 3.54 18.40 2.75
N GLU A 264 4.24 18.39 1.61
CA GLU A 264 3.69 17.88 0.35
C GLU A 264 4.68 17.02 -0.43
N LYS A 265 4.96 15.81 0.07
CA LYS A 265 5.46 14.72 -0.80
C LYS A 265 4.30 14.32 -1.73
N LEU A 266 4.45 14.56 -3.03
CA LEU A 266 3.51 14.18 -4.10
C LEU A 266 3.50 12.65 -4.31
N TYR A 267 3.13 11.88 -3.30
CA TYR A 267 2.65 10.52 -3.54
C TYR A 267 1.18 10.62 -3.97
N ASN A 268 0.83 10.06 -5.12
CA ASN A 268 -0.54 9.95 -5.65
C ASN A 268 -1.22 11.17 -6.30
N ASN A 269 -0.47 12.19 -6.75
CA ASN A 269 -1.03 13.15 -7.71
C ASN A 269 -1.04 12.53 -9.12
N TYR A 270 -2.02 11.65 -9.39
CA TYR A 270 -2.32 11.24 -10.76
C TYR A 270 -3.35 12.18 -11.37
N LEU A 271 -3.17 12.46 -12.66
CA LEU A 271 -4.15 13.23 -13.43
C LEU A 271 -5.40 12.39 -13.67
N PHE A 272 -5.19 11.11 -13.99
CA PHE A 272 -6.24 10.22 -14.42
C PHE A 272 -5.95 8.77 -14.05
N SER A 273 -6.98 8.01 -13.69
CA SER A 273 -6.93 6.56 -13.63
C SER A 273 -8.19 5.92 -14.19
N ALA A 274 -8.05 4.74 -14.76
CA ALA A 274 -9.15 3.91 -15.23
C ALA A 274 -8.90 2.46 -14.84
N GLY A 275 -9.93 1.76 -14.37
CA GLY A 275 -9.84 0.38 -13.96
C GLY A 275 -11.11 -0.39 -14.32
N ILE A 276 -10.93 -1.69 -14.53
CA ILE A 276 -12.01 -2.65 -14.75
C ILE A 276 -11.68 -3.94 -14.00
N SER A 277 -12.71 -4.57 -13.45
CA SER A 277 -12.59 -5.78 -12.64
C SER A 277 -13.81 -6.67 -12.77
N LEU A 278 -13.58 -7.98 -12.70
CA LEU A 278 -14.60 -8.98 -12.43
C LEU A 278 -14.54 -9.29 -10.93
N VAL A 279 -15.64 -9.09 -10.23
CA VAL A 279 -15.73 -9.29 -8.77
C VAL A 279 -16.77 -10.33 -8.42
N ASP A 280 -16.51 -11.09 -7.34
CA ASP A 280 -17.36 -12.14 -6.79
C ASP A 280 -17.71 -13.22 -7.83
N PHE A 281 -16.77 -13.58 -8.72
CA PHE A 281 -16.95 -14.70 -9.65
C PHE A 281 -16.82 -16.01 -8.86
N GLY A 282 -17.92 -16.73 -8.68
CA GLY A 282 -17.92 -17.95 -7.88
C GLY A 282 -19.30 -18.41 -7.47
N TRP A 283 -19.32 -19.49 -6.68
CA TRP A 283 -20.55 -20.14 -6.23
C TRP A 283 -20.34 -20.82 -4.88
N MET A 284 -21.44 -21.05 -4.18
CA MET A 284 -21.52 -21.83 -2.96
C MET A 284 -22.34 -23.09 -3.19
N LYS A 285 -21.85 -24.21 -2.67
CA LYS A 285 -22.55 -25.51 -2.67
C LYS A 285 -23.00 -25.84 -1.25
N PHE A 286 -24.23 -26.30 -1.10
CA PHE A 286 -24.83 -26.64 0.19
C PHE A 286 -24.89 -28.15 0.37
N LYS A 287 -24.42 -28.62 1.54
CA LYS A 287 -24.42 -30.06 1.88
C LYS A 287 -25.78 -30.52 2.39
N ASP A 288 -26.40 -29.69 3.24
CA ASP A 288 -27.72 -29.95 3.81
C ASP A 288 -28.74 -29.03 3.13
N ALA A 289 -29.15 -29.43 1.91
CA ALA A 289 -30.01 -28.60 1.07
C ALA A 289 -31.29 -29.33 0.66
N ASN A 290 -32.38 -28.58 0.71
CA ASN A 290 -33.64 -28.94 0.08
C ASN A 290 -33.82 -28.01 -1.11
N SER A 291 -33.76 -28.55 -2.33
CA SER A 291 -34.11 -27.80 -3.53
C SER A 291 -35.07 -28.59 -4.39
N THR A 292 -35.99 -27.89 -5.03
CA THR A 292 -37.10 -28.46 -5.77
C THR A 292 -37.34 -27.60 -7.00
N GLN A 293 -37.31 -28.22 -8.17
CA GLN A 293 -37.82 -27.59 -9.37
C GLN A 293 -39.30 -27.92 -9.48
N PHE A 294 -40.13 -26.89 -9.58
CA PHE A 294 -41.58 -27.02 -9.58
C PHE A 294 -42.15 -26.50 -10.90
N ASN A 295 -43.24 -27.14 -11.35
CA ASN A 295 -44.05 -26.69 -12.47
C ASN A 295 -45.51 -27.04 -12.15
N ILE A 296 -46.23 -26.06 -11.64
CA ILE A 296 -47.58 -26.22 -11.11
C ILE A 296 -48.56 -25.58 -12.09
N GLN A 297 -49.67 -26.26 -12.34
CA GLN A 297 -50.80 -25.73 -13.10
C GLN A 297 -52.03 -25.62 -12.20
N ASN A 298 -52.85 -24.59 -12.42
CA ASN A 298 -54.10 -24.34 -11.71
C ASN A 298 -53.97 -24.37 -10.18
N LEU A 299 -52.96 -23.69 -9.66
CA LEU A 299 -52.68 -23.60 -8.23
C LEU A 299 -53.77 -22.77 -7.52
N ASN A 300 -54.48 -23.38 -6.58
CA ASN A 300 -55.48 -22.72 -5.73
C ASN A 300 -54.93 -22.69 -4.29
N VAL A 301 -54.54 -21.51 -3.82
CA VAL A 301 -53.95 -21.36 -2.49
C VAL A 301 -55.02 -20.89 -1.51
N LEU A 302 -55.30 -21.71 -0.50
CA LEU A 302 -56.07 -21.34 0.68
C LEU A 302 -55.11 -21.04 1.82
N LEU A 303 -55.19 -19.83 2.39
CA LEU A 303 -54.56 -19.54 3.66
C LEU A 303 -55.44 -20.08 4.79
N ASP A 304 -54.98 -21.14 5.45
CA ASP A 304 -55.67 -21.67 6.62
C ASP A 304 -55.60 -20.65 7.77
N THR A 305 -56.77 -20.27 8.28
CA THR A 305 -56.94 -19.30 9.36
C THR A 305 -56.76 -19.93 10.73
N ALA A 306 -56.76 -21.26 10.85
CA ALA A 306 -56.60 -21.97 12.13
C ALA A 306 -55.21 -21.77 12.76
N GLU A 307 -54.13 -21.68 11.97
CA GLU A 307 -52.79 -21.33 12.46
C GLU A 307 -52.64 -19.84 12.82
N LEU A 308 -53.47 -18.98 12.23
CA LEU A 308 -53.47 -17.52 12.46
C LEU A 308 -54.23 -17.11 13.72
N ASN A 309 -55.19 -17.91 14.17
CA ASN A 309 -56.05 -17.62 15.33
C ASN A 309 -55.34 -17.78 16.69
N ASN A 310 -54.17 -18.43 16.75
CA ASN A 310 -53.34 -18.56 17.96
C ASN A 310 -52.28 -17.44 18.11
N LEU A 311 -52.23 -16.51 17.16
CA LEU A 311 -51.40 -15.31 17.24
C LEU A 311 -52.35 -14.14 17.46
N ASP A 312 -52.20 -13.41 18.58
CA ASP A 312 -53.05 -12.25 18.95
C ASP A 312 -53.08 -11.11 17.90
N VAL A 313 -52.35 -11.28 16.79
CA VAL A 313 -52.35 -10.46 15.58
C VAL A 313 -51.91 -11.37 14.43
N PRO A 314 -52.50 -11.29 13.22
CA PRO A 314 -51.94 -11.97 12.04
C PRO A 314 -50.50 -11.51 11.84
N ASP A 315 -49.52 -12.38 12.10
CA ASP A 315 -48.11 -12.12 11.79
C ASP A 315 -47.94 -12.32 10.28
N PRO A 316 -47.68 -11.25 9.48
CA PRO A 316 -47.50 -11.39 8.04
C PRO A 316 -46.36 -12.35 7.67
N THR A 317 -45.41 -12.56 8.60
CA THR A 317 -44.32 -13.53 8.46
C THR A 317 -44.80 -14.95 8.65
N ALA A 318 -45.64 -15.22 9.65
CA ALA A 318 -46.29 -16.51 9.83
C ALA A 318 -47.29 -16.81 8.69
N MET A 319 -48.01 -15.78 8.19
CA MET A 319 -48.84 -15.88 7.00
C MET A 319 -48.03 -16.22 5.77
N MET A 320 -46.88 -15.55 5.55
CA MET A 320 -45.98 -15.85 4.44
C MET A 320 -45.35 -17.23 4.59
N LEU A 321 -44.93 -17.63 5.80
CA LEU A 321 -44.32 -18.92 6.07
C LEU A 321 -45.33 -20.07 5.94
N GLY A 322 -46.57 -19.86 6.36
CA GLY A 322 -47.71 -20.78 6.18
C GLY A 322 -48.18 -20.84 4.72
N ALA A 323 -48.28 -19.71 4.02
CA ALA A 323 -48.56 -19.65 2.58
C ALA A 323 -47.49 -20.39 1.77
N LEU A 324 -46.21 -20.13 2.08
CA LEU A 324 -45.07 -20.82 1.48
C LEU A 324 -45.00 -22.29 1.92
N GLY A 325 -45.48 -22.63 3.12
CA GLY A 325 -45.58 -24.00 3.64
C GLY A 325 -46.64 -24.83 2.92
N ASN A 326 -47.82 -24.26 2.71
CA ASN A 326 -48.93 -24.86 1.95
C ASN A 326 -48.58 -24.94 0.45
N MET A 327 -47.99 -23.88 -0.11
CA MET A 327 -47.39 -23.93 -1.44
C MET A 327 -46.31 -25.01 -1.51
N ALA A 328 -45.45 -25.15 -0.50
CA ALA A 328 -44.42 -26.20 -0.45
C ALA A 328 -45.01 -27.61 -0.33
N SER A 329 -46.13 -27.80 0.37
CA SER A 329 -46.80 -29.10 0.44
C SER A 329 -47.45 -29.49 -0.88
N GLU A 330 -48.05 -28.53 -1.60
CA GLU A 330 -48.56 -28.77 -2.96
C GLU A 330 -47.42 -28.96 -3.97
N ILE A 331 -46.33 -28.19 -3.86
CA ILE A 331 -45.09 -28.36 -4.62
C ILE A 331 -44.56 -29.80 -4.46
N ASN A 332 -44.50 -30.34 -3.23
CA ASN A 332 -43.98 -31.68 -2.97
C ASN A 332 -44.78 -32.81 -3.65
N ASN A 333 -46.06 -32.59 -3.97
CA ASN A 333 -46.90 -33.59 -4.62
C ASN A 333 -46.75 -33.60 -6.17
N SER A 334 -46.06 -32.62 -6.77
CA SER A 334 -45.95 -32.47 -8.24
C SER A 334 -44.55 -32.10 -8.74
N SER A 335 -43.50 -32.22 -7.91
CA SER A 335 -42.17 -31.68 -8.21
C SER A 335 -41.04 -32.69 -8.11
N ALA A 336 -39.94 -32.43 -8.83
CA ALA A 336 -38.71 -33.21 -8.75
C ALA A 336 -37.76 -32.58 -7.71
N THR A 337 -37.49 -33.32 -6.63
CA THR A 337 -36.49 -32.93 -5.62
C THR A 337 -35.09 -33.06 -6.19
N ILE A 338 -34.29 -32.00 -6.07
CA ILE A 338 -32.88 -31.96 -6.49
C ILE A 338 -32.02 -32.02 -5.22
N PRO A 339 -31.21 -33.08 -5.01
CA PRO A 339 -30.45 -33.27 -3.78
C PRO A 339 -29.20 -32.39 -3.65
N LYS A 340 -28.86 -31.59 -4.68
CA LYS A 340 -27.67 -30.71 -4.68
C LYS A 340 -28.08 -29.29 -5.08
N PHE A 341 -28.04 -28.39 -4.12
CA PHE A 341 -28.32 -26.96 -4.35
C PHE A 341 -27.02 -26.16 -4.32
N SER A 342 -26.89 -25.22 -5.27
CA SER A 342 -25.79 -24.26 -5.30
C SER A 342 -26.31 -22.87 -5.64
N MET A 343 -25.69 -21.85 -5.06
CA MET A 343 -26.00 -20.46 -5.35
C MET A 343 -24.79 -19.75 -5.94
N GLN A 344 -24.99 -19.08 -7.08
CA GLN A 344 -24.03 -18.13 -7.61
C GLN A 344 -23.93 -16.92 -6.68
N LEU A 345 -22.71 -16.44 -6.46
CA LEU A 345 -22.44 -15.18 -5.78
C LEU A 345 -22.94 -13.98 -6.61
N PRO A 346 -23.01 -12.77 -6.03
CA PRO A 346 -23.33 -11.53 -6.75
C PRO A 346 -22.18 -11.10 -7.67
N THR A 347 -21.88 -11.94 -8.67
CA THR A 347 -20.84 -11.69 -9.66
C THR A 347 -21.17 -10.44 -10.46
N ALA A 348 -20.19 -9.56 -10.61
CA ALA A 348 -20.37 -8.33 -11.35
C ALA A 348 -19.10 -7.90 -12.09
N LEU A 349 -19.31 -7.19 -13.19
CA LEU A 349 -18.29 -6.35 -13.78
C LEU A 349 -18.32 -5.00 -13.06
N SER A 350 -17.17 -4.54 -12.57
CA SER A 350 -17.01 -3.21 -11.98
C SER A 350 -16.01 -2.40 -12.77
N TYR A 351 -16.31 -1.13 -12.98
CA TYR A 351 -15.42 -0.19 -13.66
C TYR A 351 -15.32 1.10 -12.85
N GLN A 352 -14.14 1.71 -12.88
CA GLN A 352 -13.86 2.93 -12.13
C GLN A 352 -12.99 3.85 -12.99
N CYS A 353 -13.40 5.10 -13.14
CA CYS A 353 -12.63 6.16 -13.77
C CYS A 353 -12.48 7.30 -12.77
N ASP A 354 -11.26 7.79 -12.58
CA ASP A 354 -10.98 8.81 -11.59
C ASP A 354 -10.13 9.91 -12.19
N TYR A 355 -10.60 11.15 -12.07
CA TYR A 355 -9.97 12.31 -12.66
C TYR A 355 -9.70 13.36 -11.58
N GLN A 356 -8.52 13.97 -11.62
CA GLN A 356 -8.12 15.02 -10.69
C GLN A 356 -8.13 16.39 -11.40
N PRO A 357 -9.27 17.10 -11.47
CA PRO A 357 -9.35 18.39 -12.17
C PRO A 357 -8.51 19.49 -11.49
N TYR A 358 -8.44 19.48 -10.15
CA TYR A 358 -7.65 20.42 -9.36
C TYR A 358 -6.89 19.68 -8.27
N ARG A 359 -5.82 20.27 -7.76
CA ARG A 359 -4.98 19.65 -6.72
C ARG A 359 -5.83 19.23 -5.51
N LYS A 360 -5.75 17.94 -5.12
CA LYS A 360 -6.51 17.32 -4.01
C LYS A 360 -8.02 17.17 -4.24
N PHE A 361 -8.56 17.65 -5.37
CA PHE A 361 -9.95 17.45 -5.75
C PHE A 361 -10.03 16.39 -6.83
N TYR A 362 -10.85 15.38 -6.60
CA TYR A 362 -11.05 14.26 -7.50
C TYR A 362 -12.53 14.14 -7.84
N VAL A 363 -12.80 13.67 -9.04
CA VAL A 363 -14.14 13.28 -9.49
C VAL A 363 -14.03 11.84 -9.97
N ASN A 364 -14.75 10.96 -9.28
CA ASN A 364 -14.79 9.54 -9.61
C ASN A 364 -16.09 9.19 -10.32
N LEU A 365 -16.02 8.41 -11.40
CA LEU A 365 -17.15 7.68 -11.97
C LEU A 365 -16.94 6.18 -11.69
N THR A 366 -17.86 5.57 -10.96
CA THR A 366 -17.86 4.13 -10.69
C THR A 366 -19.15 3.51 -11.18
N GLY A 367 -19.07 2.31 -11.75
CA GLY A 367 -20.27 1.51 -12.03
C GLY A 367 -20.07 0.02 -11.82
N LYS A 368 -21.20 -0.66 -11.67
CA LYS A 368 -21.28 -2.09 -11.38
C LYS A 368 -22.42 -2.71 -12.17
N ILE A 369 -22.13 -3.72 -12.97
CA ILE A 369 -23.08 -4.45 -13.80
C ILE A 369 -23.10 -5.89 -13.34
N GLY A 370 -24.24 -6.36 -12.82
CA GLY A 370 -24.41 -7.75 -12.40
C GLY A 370 -24.42 -8.72 -13.59
N LEU A 371 -23.76 -9.86 -13.42
CA LEU A 371 -23.63 -10.88 -14.45
C LEU A 371 -24.40 -12.16 -14.05
N PRO A 372 -25.59 -12.41 -14.62
CA PRO A 372 -26.23 -13.74 -14.57
C PRO A 372 -25.37 -14.74 -15.34
N LEU A 373 -24.50 -15.49 -14.68
CA LEU A 373 -23.63 -16.41 -15.40
C LEU A 373 -24.37 -17.68 -15.82
N PHE A 374 -25.34 -18.12 -15.02
CA PHE A 374 -26.16 -19.30 -15.29
C PHE A 374 -27.59 -19.08 -14.78
N ASN A 375 -28.55 -19.80 -15.37
CA ASN A 375 -29.91 -19.87 -14.86
C ASN A 375 -29.97 -20.83 -13.67
N GLY A 376 -30.43 -20.36 -12.51
CA GLY A 376 -30.51 -21.18 -11.29
C GLY A 376 -30.38 -20.34 -10.02
N GLY A 377 -30.14 -21.00 -8.89
CA GLY A 377 -29.95 -20.35 -7.60
C GLY A 377 -28.83 -19.31 -7.65
N ARG A 378 -29.15 -18.06 -7.32
CA ARG A 378 -28.19 -16.96 -7.33
C ARG A 378 -28.66 -15.83 -6.44
N VAL A 379 -27.72 -14.98 -6.00
CA VAL A 379 -28.06 -13.64 -5.52
C VAL A 379 -27.61 -12.62 -6.55
N PRO A 380 -28.54 -11.96 -7.27
CA PRO A 380 -28.21 -10.93 -8.23
C PRO A 380 -27.35 -9.81 -7.62
N ALA A 381 -26.27 -9.43 -8.30
CA ALA A 381 -25.57 -8.21 -7.95
C ALA A 381 -26.46 -7.00 -8.26
N ALA A 382 -26.65 -6.11 -7.29
CA ALA A 382 -27.33 -4.85 -7.53
C ALA A 382 -26.46 -3.95 -8.42
N GLY A 383 -26.96 -3.63 -9.61
CA GLY A 383 -26.27 -2.70 -10.52
C GLY A 383 -26.32 -1.27 -9.98
N MET A 384 -25.29 -0.48 -10.25
CA MET A 384 -25.26 0.93 -9.88
C MET A 384 -24.33 1.73 -10.78
N ILE A 385 -24.55 3.04 -10.82
CA ILE A 385 -23.60 4.03 -11.34
C ILE A 385 -23.52 5.19 -10.35
N ALA A 386 -22.31 5.70 -10.12
CA ALA A 386 -22.06 6.76 -9.15
C ALA A 386 -21.01 7.75 -9.66
N LEU A 387 -21.30 9.04 -9.49
CA LEU A 387 -20.35 10.14 -9.64
C LEU A 387 -20.00 10.66 -8.25
N THR A 388 -18.75 10.56 -7.84
CA THR A 388 -18.31 10.92 -6.48
C THR A 388 -17.23 12.01 -6.56
N PRO A 389 -17.62 13.29 -6.51
CA PRO A 389 -16.69 14.37 -6.16
C PRO A 389 -16.13 14.14 -4.75
N ARG A 390 -14.82 14.32 -4.60
CA ARG A 390 -14.14 14.24 -3.30
C ARG A 390 -12.98 15.21 -3.19
N TYR A 391 -12.80 15.77 -1.99
CA TYR A 391 -11.58 16.40 -1.56
C TYR A 391 -10.77 15.40 -0.74
N GLU A 392 -9.54 15.12 -1.15
CA GLU A 392 -8.73 14.05 -0.58
C GLU A 392 -7.30 14.51 -0.29
N THR A 393 -6.85 14.20 0.92
CA THR A 393 -5.49 14.36 1.39
C THR A 393 -5.07 13.10 2.16
N LYS A 394 -3.80 12.99 2.52
CA LYS A 394 -3.30 11.90 3.37
C LYS A 394 -4.09 11.77 4.69
N LYS A 395 -4.43 12.89 5.34
CA LYS A 395 -5.08 12.87 6.67
C LYS A 395 -6.59 13.00 6.61
N LEU A 396 -7.15 13.64 5.59
CA LEU A 396 -8.56 13.97 5.51
C LEU A 396 -9.10 13.60 4.13
N MET A 397 -10.26 12.99 4.07
CA MET A 397 -11.09 12.90 2.87
C MET A 397 -12.51 13.34 3.20
N VAL A 398 -13.11 14.09 2.29
CA VAL A 398 -14.54 14.42 2.28
C VAL A 398 -15.07 14.09 0.89
N ALA A 399 -16.07 13.21 0.81
CA ALA A 399 -16.66 12.76 -0.45
C ALA A 399 -18.18 12.97 -0.46
N LEU A 400 -18.72 13.21 -1.66
CA LEU A 400 -20.14 13.46 -1.92
C LEU A 400 -20.63 12.52 -3.03
N PRO A 401 -20.92 11.25 -2.72
CA PRO A 401 -21.41 10.29 -3.72
C PRO A 401 -22.78 10.71 -4.28
N LEU A 402 -22.89 10.78 -5.60
CA LEU A 402 -24.15 10.94 -6.34
C LEU A 402 -24.40 9.65 -7.09
N SER A 403 -25.39 8.85 -6.68
CA SER A 403 -25.54 7.48 -7.21
C SER A 403 -26.96 7.16 -7.68
N LEU A 404 -27.05 6.31 -8.71
CA LEU A 404 -28.26 5.67 -9.18
C LEU A 404 -28.21 4.18 -8.84
N PHE A 405 -28.75 3.81 -7.70
CA PHE A 405 -28.87 2.40 -7.32
C PHE A 405 -29.92 1.70 -8.21
N ARG A 406 -29.58 0.51 -8.71
CA ARG A 406 -30.33 -0.23 -9.74
C ARG A 406 -30.72 0.63 -10.97
N TYR A 407 -29.97 1.70 -11.25
CA TYR A 407 -30.21 2.66 -12.34
C TYR A 407 -31.56 3.38 -12.29
N LYS A 408 -32.17 3.50 -11.11
CA LYS A 408 -33.53 4.05 -10.98
C LYS A 408 -33.59 5.41 -10.31
N GLU A 409 -33.16 5.53 -9.05
CA GLU A 409 -33.32 6.76 -8.27
C GLU A 409 -32.01 7.41 -7.87
N PRO A 410 -31.90 8.74 -8.02
CA PRO A 410 -30.73 9.48 -7.58
C PRO A 410 -30.71 9.57 -6.06
N THR A 411 -29.54 9.29 -5.51
CA THR A 411 -29.21 9.40 -4.08
C THR A 411 -27.98 10.28 -3.93
N ILE A 412 -27.94 11.02 -2.82
CA ILE A 412 -26.80 11.85 -2.43
C ILE A 412 -26.31 11.34 -1.07
N GLY A 413 -25.05 10.95 -1.02
CA GLY A 413 -24.35 10.54 0.19
C GLY A 413 -23.36 11.60 0.69
N ALA A 414 -22.77 11.34 1.84
CA ALA A 414 -21.55 12.01 2.29
C ALA A 414 -20.66 11.06 3.10
N ALA A 415 -19.35 11.23 2.97
CA ALA A 415 -18.36 10.47 3.72
C ALA A 415 -17.23 11.36 4.21
N ILE A 416 -16.71 11.06 5.39
CA ILE A 416 -15.52 11.72 5.94
C ILE A 416 -14.55 10.68 6.50
N ARG A 417 -13.29 10.76 6.07
CA ARG A 417 -12.17 10.04 6.68
C ARG A 417 -11.25 11.01 7.37
N TYR A 418 -10.93 10.73 8.62
CA TYR A 418 -9.79 11.33 9.31
C TYR A 418 -8.78 10.27 9.71
N ARG A 419 -7.62 10.29 9.06
CA ARG A 419 -6.52 9.31 9.18
C ARG A 419 -7.02 7.88 8.96
N GLY A 420 -7.06 7.08 10.02
CA GLY A 420 -7.47 5.69 10.02
C GLY A 420 -8.95 5.46 10.34
N PHE A 421 -9.69 6.52 10.65
CA PHE A 421 -11.11 6.46 10.97
C PHE A 421 -11.92 7.02 9.81
N THR A 422 -12.95 6.29 9.41
CA THR A 422 -13.90 6.77 8.40
C THR A 422 -15.32 6.51 8.86
N ILE A 423 -16.21 7.44 8.53
CA ILE A 423 -17.65 7.32 8.69
C ILE A 423 -18.32 7.89 7.44
N GLY A 424 -19.43 7.31 6.99
CA GLY A 424 -20.16 7.85 5.86
C GLY A 424 -21.46 7.14 5.60
N SER A 425 -22.20 7.68 4.64
CA SER A 425 -23.41 7.10 4.09
C SER A 425 -23.46 7.45 2.61
N ASP A 426 -23.73 6.48 1.75
CA ASP A 426 -23.99 6.69 0.32
C ASP A 426 -25.41 7.24 0.08
N VAL A 427 -26.27 7.28 1.11
CA VAL A 427 -27.66 7.76 1.06
C VAL A 427 -28.00 8.61 2.29
N ILE A 428 -27.78 9.92 2.19
CA ILE A 428 -28.25 10.93 3.15
C ILE A 428 -29.54 11.60 2.65
N PHE A 429 -29.63 11.83 1.33
CA PHE A 429 -30.83 12.33 0.69
C PHE A 429 -31.23 11.41 -0.47
N SER A 430 -32.51 11.02 -0.53
CA SER A 430 -33.14 10.40 -1.70
C SER A 430 -34.12 11.38 -2.34
N GLY A 431 -34.34 11.27 -3.66
CA GLY A 431 -35.10 12.23 -4.46
C GLY A 431 -36.58 12.42 -4.07
N ASN A 432 -37.17 11.55 -3.25
CA ASN A 432 -38.59 11.57 -2.86
C ASN A 432 -38.81 12.11 -1.43
N ARG A 433 -38.58 13.42 -1.22
CA ARG A 433 -38.74 14.07 0.11
C ARG A 433 -40.17 14.04 0.70
N THR A 434 -41.21 13.74 -0.07
CA THR A 434 -42.60 14.02 0.33
C THR A 434 -43.36 12.87 0.98
N LYS A 435 -42.80 11.64 1.07
CA LYS A 435 -43.59 10.45 1.48
C LYS A 435 -42.89 9.36 2.31
N GLY A 436 -41.65 9.57 2.79
CA GLY A 436 -40.94 8.62 3.65
C GLY A 436 -39.51 8.28 3.20
N PHE A 437 -38.83 7.42 3.95
CA PHE A 437 -37.51 6.86 3.61
C PHE A 437 -37.67 5.54 2.85
N ASP A 438 -36.95 5.41 1.74
CA ASP A 438 -36.91 4.23 0.86
C ASP A 438 -35.50 3.60 0.80
N HIS A 439 -34.48 4.32 1.27
CA HIS A 439 -33.10 3.87 1.36
C HIS A 439 -32.51 4.25 2.73
N LEU A 440 -31.67 3.38 3.28
CA LEU A 440 -30.86 3.66 4.47
C LEU A 440 -29.46 3.08 4.26
N ASP A 441 -28.44 3.90 4.46
CA ASP A 441 -27.03 3.50 4.33
C ASP A 441 -26.18 4.08 5.46
N PHE A 442 -25.21 3.31 5.95
CA PHE A 442 -24.22 3.78 6.92
C PHE A 442 -22.95 2.93 6.89
N TYR A 443 -21.76 3.50 7.03
CA TYR A 443 -20.55 2.71 7.18
C TYR A 443 -19.49 3.40 8.03
N PHE A 444 -18.66 2.58 8.68
CA PHE A 444 -17.49 3.01 9.42
C PHE A 444 -16.28 2.09 9.18
N THR A 445 -15.08 2.63 9.34
CA THR A 445 -13.82 1.87 9.22
C THR A 445 -12.82 2.34 10.26
N PHE A 446 -12.08 1.38 10.82
CA PHE A 446 -10.93 1.66 11.67
C PHE A 446 -9.69 0.90 11.19
N LYS A 447 -8.61 1.63 10.91
CA LYS A 447 -7.37 1.06 10.39
C LYS A 447 -6.12 1.86 10.77
N ILE A 448 -4.96 1.22 10.60
CA ILE A 448 -3.65 1.85 10.64
C ILE A 448 -2.93 1.58 9.32
N SER A 449 -2.39 2.63 8.71
CA SER A 449 -1.65 2.54 7.47
C SER A 449 -0.34 3.30 7.58
N ILE A 450 0.76 2.67 7.15
CA ILE A 450 2.13 3.19 7.23
C ILE A 450 2.69 3.29 5.82
N GLU A 451 3.16 4.48 5.44
CA GLU A 451 3.70 4.75 4.10
C GLU A 451 5.03 4.04 3.83
N GLU A 452 5.90 4.01 4.84
CA GLU A 452 7.23 3.42 4.77
C GLU A 452 7.51 2.79 6.14
N MET A 453 7.69 1.46 6.17
CA MET A 453 8.06 0.78 7.41
C MET A 453 9.51 1.12 7.73
N GLU A 454 9.78 1.61 8.96
CA GLU A 454 11.16 1.71 9.44
C GLU A 454 11.81 0.32 9.37
N HIS A 455 12.99 0.24 8.75
CA HIS A 455 13.71 -0.98 8.38
C HIS A 455 14.18 -1.88 9.55
N SER A 456 13.58 -1.78 10.73
CA SER A 456 14.00 -2.49 11.95
C SER A 456 13.47 -3.92 12.09
N PHE A 457 12.33 -4.28 11.49
CA PHE A 457 11.69 -5.59 11.72
C PHE A 457 11.65 -6.55 10.54
N LEU A 458 12.04 -6.10 9.35
CA LEU A 458 12.23 -6.97 8.19
C LEU A 458 13.63 -6.72 7.65
N LYS A 459 14.64 -7.42 8.19
CA LYS A 459 15.78 -7.78 7.36
C LYS A 459 15.18 -8.57 6.21
N PRO A 460 15.21 -8.10 4.94
CA PRO A 460 14.92 -9.00 3.85
C PRO A 460 15.85 -10.21 4.04
N PRO A 461 15.39 -11.46 3.86
CA PRO A 461 16.33 -12.51 3.56
C PRO A 461 17.23 -11.98 2.44
N VAL A 462 18.54 -12.19 2.57
CA VAL A 462 19.45 -12.00 1.44
C VAL A 462 18.76 -12.72 0.28
N PRO A 463 18.33 -12.02 -0.78
CA PRO A 463 17.61 -12.70 -1.86
C PRO A 463 18.53 -13.83 -2.32
N PRO A 464 18.01 -15.06 -2.48
CA PRO A 464 18.82 -16.12 -3.06
C PRO A 464 19.41 -15.58 -4.36
N PRO A 465 20.69 -15.90 -4.67
CA PRO A 465 21.30 -15.44 -5.90
C PRO A 465 20.36 -15.80 -7.04
N ILE A 466 19.82 -14.78 -7.70
CA ILE A 466 18.98 -14.98 -8.86
C ILE A 466 19.91 -15.62 -9.89
N HIS A 467 19.72 -16.91 -10.15
CA HIS A 467 20.31 -17.59 -11.30
C HIS A 467 19.62 -17.06 -12.56
N MET A 468 19.99 -15.84 -12.94
CA MET A 468 19.82 -15.35 -14.29
C MET A 468 21.02 -15.84 -15.10
N THR A 469 20.72 -16.37 -16.29
CA THR A 469 21.66 -16.91 -17.26
C THR A 469 22.87 -15.97 -17.45
N PRO A 470 24.10 -16.51 -17.47
CA PRO A 470 25.32 -15.71 -17.48
C PRO A 470 25.58 -15.18 -18.90
N ASP A 471 24.92 -14.09 -19.29
CA ASP A 471 25.40 -13.29 -20.40
C ASP A 471 26.49 -12.33 -19.90
N THR A 472 27.68 -12.68 -20.34
CA THR A 472 29.02 -12.24 -19.97
C THR A 472 29.28 -10.80 -20.40
N ILE A 473 29.44 -9.90 -19.43
CA ILE A 473 30.36 -8.78 -19.60
C ILE A 473 31.47 -8.95 -18.56
N PRO A 474 32.63 -9.53 -18.92
CA PRO A 474 33.81 -9.47 -18.06
C PRO A 474 34.09 -7.99 -17.80
N LEU A 475 34.10 -7.63 -16.52
CA LEU A 475 34.38 -6.28 -16.08
C LEU A 475 35.86 -5.97 -16.23
N PRO A 476 36.24 -4.69 -16.37
CA PRO A 476 37.64 -4.31 -16.36
C PRO A 476 38.35 -4.87 -15.13
N GLU A 477 39.58 -5.33 -15.33
CA GLU A 477 40.42 -5.87 -14.27
C GLU A 477 40.56 -4.86 -13.12
N GLY A 478 40.41 -5.32 -11.89
CA GLY A 478 40.37 -4.43 -10.74
C GLY A 478 39.84 -5.12 -9.49
N GLY A 479 39.87 -4.39 -8.38
CA GLY A 479 39.52 -4.96 -7.09
C GLY A 479 39.47 -3.94 -5.98
N TYR A 480 39.31 -4.44 -4.76
CA TYR A 480 39.25 -3.65 -3.54
C TYR A 480 39.71 -4.52 -2.37
N THR A 481 40.01 -3.87 -1.24
CA THR A 481 40.21 -4.53 0.04
C THR A 481 38.93 -4.45 0.89
N ASN A 482 38.88 -5.20 1.99
CA ASN A 482 37.76 -5.13 2.94
C ASN A 482 37.62 -3.74 3.62
N LYS A 483 38.68 -2.94 3.68
CA LYS A 483 38.71 -1.54 4.13
C LYS A 483 39.93 -0.81 3.54
N PHE A 484 39.93 0.51 3.53
CA PHE A 484 41.06 1.29 2.98
C PHE A 484 42.28 1.36 3.90
N SER A 485 42.12 1.31 5.22
CA SER A 485 43.18 1.62 6.18
C SER A 485 43.38 0.50 7.19
N PHE A 486 44.65 0.13 7.41
CA PHE A 486 45.06 -1.01 8.22
C PHE A 486 46.11 -0.64 9.24
N ASN A 487 46.05 -1.26 10.42
CA ASN A 487 47.19 -1.28 11.33
C ASN A 487 48.26 -2.24 10.77
N PRO A 488 49.57 -2.01 11.01
CA PRO A 488 50.65 -2.89 10.54
C PRO A 488 50.52 -4.36 10.98
N THR A 489 49.77 -4.63 12.06
CA THR A 489 49.52 -5.98 12.58
C THR A 489 48.34 -6.70 11.92
N GLU A 490 47.54 -6.00 11.12
CA GLU A 490 46.32 -6.54 10.51
C GLU A 490 46.58 -7.26 9.17
N ASN A 491 45.60 -8.08 8.77
CA ASN A 491 45.54 -8.69 7.45
C ASN A 491 44.46 -8.00 6.60
N ALA A 492 44.80 -7.62 5.37
CA ALA A 492 43.84 -7.21 4.36
C ALA A 492 43.27 -8.42 3.62
N GLN A 493 41.95 -8.47 3.52
CA GLN A 493 41.27 -9.35 2.57
C GLN A 493 41.25 -8.65 1.21
N ILE A 494 41.81 -9.30 0.19
CA ILE A 494 41.94 -8.76 -1.15
C ILE A 494 40.91 -9.43 -2.05
N TYR A 495 40.11 -8.61 -2.72
CA TYR A 495 39.09 -9.03 -3.67
C TYR A 495 39.51 -8.55 -5.06
N TYR A 496 39.99 -9.47 -5.89
CA TYR A 496 40.62 -9.11 -7.15
C TYR A 496 40.10 -9.92 -8.33
N SER A 497 39.68 -9.21 -9.38
CA SER A 497 39.24 -9.78 -10.65
C SER A 497 40.29 -9.48 -11.72
N LYS A 498 40.84 -10.54 -12.32
CA LYS A 498 41.68 -10.47 -13.53
C LYS A 498 41.03 -11.29 -14.63
N ASN A 499 41.27 -10.93 -15.89
CA ASN A 499 40.69 -11.66 -17.02
C ASN A 499 41.35 -13.05 -17.25
N THR A 500 42.44 -13.33 -16.54
CA THR A 500 43.19 -14.58 -16.62
C THR A 500 43.01 -15.42 -15.35
N MET A 501 42.82 -16.73 -15.52
CA MET A 501 42.76 -17.71 -14.44
C MET A 501 44.12 -18.36 -14.24
N ARG A 502 44.94 -17.85 -13.31
CA ARG A 502 46.27 -18.39 -13.01
C ARG A 502 46.73 -18.00 -11.61
N ALA A 503 47.72 -18.72 -11.08
CA ALA A 503 48.53 -18.19 -9.99
C ALA A 503 49.38 -17.04 -10.55
N ASP A 504 49.16 -15.82 -10.06
CA ASP A 504 49.88 -14.63 -10.51
C ASP A 504 50.69 -14.03 -9.36
N THR A 505 51.83 -13.44 -9.70
CA THR A 505 52.60 -12.63 -8.74
C THR A 505 52.03 -11.23 -8.76
N ILE A 506 51.39 -10.84 -7.66
CA ILE A 506 50.78 -9.53 -7.49
C ILE A 506 51.77 -8.65 -6.72
N PHE A 507 52.16 -7.53 -7.31
CA PHE A 507 53.07 -6.57 -6.69
C PHE A 507 52.33 -5.59 -5.78
N ILE A 508 53.03 -5.17 -4.74
CA ILE A 508 52.63 -4.04 -3.88
C ILE A 508 53.65 -2.95 -4.09
N GLU A 509 53.13 -1.76 -4.41
CA GLU A 509 53.91 -0.58 -4.70
C GLU A 509 53.46 0.55 -3.79
N GLU A 510 54.37 1.45 -3.45
CA GLU A 510 53.98 2.75 -2.91
C GLU A 510 53.26 3.55 -3.99
N LEU A 511 52.29 4.38 -3.59
CA LEU A 511 51.50 5.16 -4.54
C LEU A 511 52.36 6.12 -5.39
N SER A 512 53.43 6.67 -4.81
CA SER A 512 54.42 7.49 -5.51
C SER A 512 55.38 6.71 -6.41
N GLY A 513 55.26 5.38 -6.45
CA GLY A 513 56.18 4.47 -7.15
C GLY A 513 57.18 3.79 -6.21
N GLY A 514 57.72 2.66 -6.68
CA GLY A 514 58.63 1.80 -5.93
C GLY A 514 57.93 0.52 -5.43
N ARG A 515 58.49 -0.64 -5.77
CA ARG A 515 57.98 -1.95 -5.31
C ARG A 515 58.45 -2.21 -3.89
N VAL A 516 57.51 -2.46 -2.99
CA VAL A 516 57.77 -2.72 -1.56
C VAL A 516 57.41 -4.14 -1.14
N GLY A 517 56.68 -4.87 -1.98
CA GLY A 517 56.29 -6.24 -1.68
C GLY A 517 55.70 -6.96 -2.87
N LYS A 518 55.44 -8.25 -2.65
CA LYS A 518 54.72 -9.12 -3.59
C LYS A 518 53.95 -10.18 -2.83
N MET A 519 52.93 -10.74 -3.47
CA MET A 519 52.20 -11.91 -3.00
C MET A 519 51.84 -12.83 -4.16
N LEU A 520 51.66 -14.11 -3.87
CA LEU A 520 51.09 -15.06 -4.83
C LEU A 520 49.58 -15.16 -4.58
N ALA A 521 48.79 -15.09 -5.65
CA ALA A 521 47.35 -15.27 -5.55
C ALA A 521 46.78 -15.98 -6.78
N GLY A 522 45.79 -16.85 -6.57
CA GLY A 522 45.00 -17.43 -7.65
C GLY A 522 44.00 -16.41 -8.17
N THR A 523 44.35 -15.70 -9.24
CA THR A 523 43.45 -14.72 -9.85
C THR A 523 42.52 -15.40 -10.83
N LYS A 524 41.30 -14.89 -10.95
CA LYS A 524 40.32 -15.33 -11.95
C LYS A 524 39.32 -14.21 -12.24
N PRO A 525 38.58 -14.28 -13.36
CA PRO A 525 37.47 -13.37 -13.58
C PRO A 525 36.43 -13.55 -12.48
N GLN A 526 36.02 -12.46 -11.84
CA GLN A 526 34.96 -12.47 -10.83
C GLN A 526 33.70 -11.77 -11.35
N GLN A 527 32.54 -12.27 -10.94
CA GLN A 527 31.23 -11.73 -11.35
C GLN A 527 30.74 -10.68 -10.37
N ILE A 528 30.02 -9.65 -10.86
CA ILE A 528 29.33 -8.69 -10.00
C ILE A 528 28.00 -9.28 -9.52
N ASN A 529 27.68 -9.05 -8.25
CA ASN A 529 26.32 -9.23 -7.76
C ASN A 529 25.38 -8.15 -8.33
N TRP A 530 24.39 -8.57 -9.11
CA TRP A 530 23.66 -7.73 -10.08
C TRP A 530 22.70 -6.69 -9.48
N TYR A 531 22.30 -6.84 -8.21
CA TYR A 531 21.36 -5.89 -7.60
C TYR A 531 22.12 -4.70 -6.99
N LYS A 532 22.18 -3.57 -7.73
CA LYS A 532 22.71 -2.26 -7.29
C LYS A 532 24.16 -2.30 -6.72
N PRO A 533 25.17 -2.64 -7.54
CA PRO A 533 26.55 -2.85 -7.07
C PRO A 533 27.20 -1.59 -6.47
N TRP A 534 26.81 -0.40 -6.91
CA TRP A 534 27.26 0.86 -6.28
C TRP A 534 26.85 0.95 -4.80
N LYS A 535 25.73 0.32 -4.41
CA LYS A 535 25.17 0.33 -3.06
C LYS A 535 25.65 -0.84 -2.23
N TYR A 536 25.62 -2.06 -2.76
CA TYR A 536 25.92 -3.29 -1.99
C TYR A 536 27.34 -3.81 -2.19
N GLY A 537 28.14 -3.15 -3.03
CA GLY A 537 29.46 -3.62 -3.43
C GLY A 537 29.38 -4.60 -4.60
N PHE A 538 30.53 -4.95 -5.16
CA PHE A 538 30.61 -5.83 -6.32
C PHE A 538 30.41 -7.31 -5.93
N GLY A 539 30.58 -7.68 -4.67
CA GLY A 539 30.33 -9.05 -4.19
C GLY A 539 31.35 -10.06 -4.68
N TYR A 540 32.59 -9.62 -4.91
CA TYR A 540 33.69 -10.51 -5.25
C TYR A 540 34.00 -11.46 -4.08
N ASN A 541 34.44 -12.66 -4.39
CA ASN A 541 35.03 -13.58 -3.43
C ASN A 541 36.45 -13.14 -3.07
N ILE A 542 36.88 -13.51 -1.86
CA ILE A 542 38.24 -13.25 -1.40
C ILE A 542 39.21 -13.98 -2.32
N THR A 543 40.17 -13.25 -2.88
CA THR A 543 41.23 -13.79 -3.73
C THR A 543 42.40 -14.25 -2.89
N THR A 544 42.83 -13.45 -1.92
CA THR A 544 43.91 -13.79 -0.98
C THR A 544 43.88 -12.87 0.25
N ASN A 545 44.68 -13.20 1.26
CA ASN A 545 44.92 -12.33 2.42
C ASN A 545 46.37 -11.84 2.40
N TYR A 546 46.58 -10.56 2.71
CA TYR A 546 47.91 -9.97 2.80
C TYR A 546 48.17 -9.38 4.19
N LYS A 547 49.30 -9.73 4.80
CA LYS A 547 49.69 -9.28 6.14
C LYS A 547 50.57 -8.03 6.04
N MET A 548 50.19 -6.96 6.75
CA MET A 548 50.85 -5.65 6.66
C MET A 548 52.20 -5.54 7.40
N LYS A 549 52.66 -6.61 8.05
CA LYS A 549 53.72 -6.62 9.08
C LYS A 549 55.03 -5.91 8.70
N ASN A 550 55.33 -5.78 7.41
CA ASN A 550 56.60 -5.23 6.92
C ASN A 550 56.45 -3.91 6.14
N LEU A 551 55.27 -3.29 6.17
CA LEU A 551 55.04 -2.00 5.52
C LEU A 551 55.13 -0.88 6.56
N LYS A 552 55.86 0.19 6.23
CA LYS A 552 55.84 1.44 6.98
C LYS A 552 54.49 2.14 6.79
N THR A 553 54.24 3.21 7.54
CA THR A 553 53.06 4.03 7.26
C THR A 553 53.17 4.68 5.89
N GLY A 554 52.06 4.70 5.14
CA GLY A 554 52.07 5.15 3.76
C GLY A 554 50.80 4.80 3.00
N VAL A 555 50.70 5.31 1.78
CA VAL A 555 49.66 4.95 0.81
C VAL A 555 50.26 4.01 -0.22
N TYR A 556 49.64 2.85 -0.38
CA TYR A 556 50.11 1.75 -1.19
C TYR A 556 49.06 1.36 -2.22
N VAL A 557 49.50 0.67 -3.26
CA VAL A 557 48.64 0.13 -4.32
C VAL A 557 49.03 -1.30 -4.65
N ILE A 558 48.03 -2.17 -4.78
CA ILE A 558 48.19 -3.55 -5.23
C ILE A 558 47.95 -3.59 -6.73
N ASP A 559 48.96 -4.05 -7.47
CA ASP A 559 48.96 -4.18 -8.93
C ASP A 559 48.45 -2.92 -9.66
N LYS A 560 48.85 -1.74 -9.15
CA LYS A 560 48.46 -0.41 -9.62
C LYS A 560 46.94 -0.13 -9.67
N LYS A 561 46.11 -0.98 -9.04
CA LYS A 561 44.65 -0.94 -9.18
C LYS A 561 43.89 -0.89 -7.86
N ILE A 562 44.46 -1.38 -6.76
CA ILE A 562 43.76 -1.47 -5.47
C ILE A 562 44.52 -0.66 -4.41
N PRO A 563 44.07 0.55 -4.06
CA PRO A 563 44.75 1.37 -3.09
C PRO A 563 44.39 0.96 -1.66
N PHE A 564 45.36 1.07 -0.75
CA PHE A 564 45.18 0.90 0.69
C PHE A 564 46.21 1.75 1.46
N ILE A 565 45.98 1.93 2.74
CA ILE A 565 46.76 2.77 3.65
C ILE A 565 47.25 1.90 4.80
N VAL A 566 48.52 2.07 5.15
CA VAL A 566 49.09 1.52 6.37
C VAL A 566 49.26 2.65 7.36
N LYS A 567 48.63 2.51 8.52
CA LYS A 567 48.65 3.50 9.59
C LYS A 567 50.00 3.53 10.31
N PRO A 568 50.36 4.65 10.96
CA PRO A 568 51.53 4.70 11.84
C PRO A 568 51.42 3.63 12.93
N THR A 569 52.56 3.03 13.27
CA THR A 569 52.74 2.34 14.56
C THR A 569 52.67 3.36 15.69
N SER A 570 52.67 2.93 16.95
CA SER A 570 52.67 3.80 18.14
C SER A 570 53.88 4.74 18.28
N GLU A 571 54.68 4.91 17.23
CA GLU A 571 55.75 5.90 17.18
C GLU A 571 55.15 7.29 16.94
N PRO A 572 55.64 8.32 17.65
CA PRO A 572 55.13 9.68 17.52
C PRO A 572 55.38 10.18 16.10
N HIS A 573 54.30 10.59 15.44
CA HIS A 573 54.33 11.17 14.10
C HIS A 573 53.96 12.64 14.25
N GLU A 574 54.86 13.54 13.85
CA GLU A 574 54.61 14.98 14.01
C GLU A 574 53.51 15.47 13.08
N ILE A 575 53.44 14.88 11.88
CA ILE A 575 52.47 15.22 10.84
C ILE A 575 51.61 14.00 10.53
N LEU A 576 50.29 14.18 10.47
CA LEU A 576 49.34 13.15 10.09
C LEU A 576 48.55 13.60 8.85
N ILE A 577 48.69 12.87 7.74
CA ILE A 577 47.96 13.15 6.50
C ILE A 577 46.68 12.30 6.45
N VAL A 578 45.54 12.97 6.31
CA VAL A 578 44.23 12.35 6.12
C VAL A 578 43.96 12.19 4.63
N VAL A 579 43.90 10.94 4.18
CA VAL A 579 43.54 10.59 2.81
C VAL A 579 42.01 10.58 2.68
N PRO A 580 41.42 11.33 1.72
CA PRO A 580 39.97 11.56 1.65
C PRO A 580 39.21 10.39 1.00
N THR A 581 39.40 9.18 1.54
CA THR A 581 38.85 7.93 0.98
C THR A 581 37.31 7.89 1.00
N VAL A 582 36.68 8.60 1.93
CA VAL A 582 35.22 8.74 2.01
C VAL A 582 34.74 9.64 0.86
N GLN A 583 35.40 10.76 0.57
CA GLN A 583 35.14 11.54 -0.66
C GLN A 583 35.31 10.69 -1.90
N PHE A 584 36.45 10.01 -2.03
CA PHE A 584 36.76 9.21 -3.21
C PHE A 584 35.66 8.18 -3.45
N THR A 585 35.19 7.54 -2.38
CA THR A 585 34.05 6.62 -2.44
C THR A 585 32.73 7.33 -2.73
N ALA A 586 32.51 8.55 -2.25
CA ALA A 586 31.31 9.34 -2.52
C ALA A 586 31.20 9.74 -4.01
N GLU A 587 32.32 9.96 -4.70
CA GLU A 587 32.37 10.37 -6.11
C GLU A 587 32.53 9.20 -7.08
N ASN A 588 33.01 8.05 -6.60
CA ASN A 588 33.26 6.87 -7.42
C ASN A 588 31.98 6.40 -8.15
N MET A 589 32.09 6.24 -9.46
CA MET A 589 31.02 5.82 -10.37
C MET A 589 30.98 4.30 -10.64
N ALA A 590 31.94 3.53 -10.13
CA ALA A 590 32.01 2.09 -10.29
C ALA A 590 30.72 1.41 -9.80
N GLY A 591 30.14 0.55 -10.65
CA GLY A 591 28.83 -0.05 -10.42
C GLY A 591 27.65 0.83 -10.85
N GLY A 592 27.89 2.02 -11.39
CA GLY A 592 26.90 2.83 -12.14
C GLY A 592 26.38 4.08 -11.45
N ARG A 593 26.68 4.33 -10.16
CA ARG A 593 26.30 5.57 -9.45
C ARG A 593 27.33 5.97 -8.39
N SER A 594 27.44 7.28 -8.16
CA SER A 594 28.09 7.91 -7.01
C SER A 594 27.04 8.62 -6.13
N LEU A 595 27.43 9.31 -5.06
CA LEU A 595 26.55 10.21 -4.29
C LEU A 595 26.20 11.49 -5.06
N HIS A 596 26.91 11.78 -6.15
CA HIS A 596 26.67 12.94 -7.01
C HIS A 596 25.78 12.56 -8.19
N ASN A 597 25.11 13.55 -8.77
CA ASN A 597 24.30 13.31 -9.96
C ASN A 597 25.22 12.93 -11.12
N GLY A 598 24.90 11.83 -11.81
CA GLY A 598 25.62 11.41 -13.00
C GLY A 598 25.26 12.27 -14.21
N LYS A 599 26.04 12.12 -15.30
CA LYS A 599 25.72 12.72 -16.61
C LYS A 599 24.33 12.25 -17.09
N LYS A 600 23.61 13.12 -17.84
CA LYS A 600 22.26 12.87 -18.40
C LYS A 600 21.14 12.65 -17.35
N GLY A 601 21.13 13.41 -16.26
CA GLY A 601 19.98 13.45 -15.33
C GLY A 601 19.81 12.23 -14.43
N LYS A 602 20.78 11.30 -14.37
CA LYS A 602 20.77 10.18 -13.43
C LYS A 602 21.05 10.70 -12.01
N LYS A 603 20.06 10.62 -11.12
CA LYS A 603 20.21 10.95 -9.68
C LYS A 603 21.34 10.13 -9.04
N GLY A 604 22.16 10.78 -8.22
CA GLY A 604 23.12 10.11 -7.34
C GLY A 604 22.43 9.08 -6.44
N GLY A 605 23.17 8.05 -6.02
CA GLY A 605 22.73 7.17 -4.95
C GLY A 605 22.69 7.90 -3.62
N ASN A 606 21.77 7.52 -2.73
CA ASN A 606 21.78 8.01 -1.34
C ASN A 606 22.66 7.12 -0.44
N ILE A 607 23.10 5.97 -0.96
CA ILE A 607 23.96 5.00 -0.30
C ILE A 607 24.96 4.49 -1.33
N VAL A 608 26.25 4.48 -0.97
CA VAL A 608 27.33 3.89 -1.77
C VAL A 608 28.21 2.97 -0.92
N SER A 609 28.86 2.01 -1.54
CA SER A 609 29.73 1.01 -0.90
C SER A 609 31.22 1.33 -1.07
N PHE A 610 32.02 0.97 -0.07
CA PHE A 610 33.49 0.90 -0.15
C PHE A 610 33.98 -0.35 -0.89
N HIS A 611 33.14 -1.40 -1.00
CA HIS A 611 33.50 -2.69 -1.60
C HIS A 611 33.32 -2.71 -3.12
N ARG A 612 34.03 -1.80 -3.79
CA ARG A 612 34.06 -1.64 -5.25
C ARG A 612 35.40 -1.07 -5.69
N PRO A 613 35.84 -1.31 -6.94
CA PRO A 613 37.09 -0.77 -7.44
C PRO A 613 37.17 0.75 -7.27
N ALA A 614 38.29 1.23 -6.73
CA ALA A 614 38.53 2.65 -6.51
C ALA A 614 38.83 3.39 -7.83
N ASP A 615 38.55 4.69 -7.88
CA ASP A 615 39.01 5.54 -8.99
C ASP A 615 40.46 5.95 -8.72
N MET A 616 41.40 5.28 -9.41
CA MET A 616 42.84 5.49 -9.18
C MET A 616 43.29 6.92 -9.47
N LYS A 617 42.61 7.66 -10.35
CA LYS A 617 42.97 9.06 -10.65
C LYS A 617 42.89 9.95 -9.41
N GLN A 618 41.92 9.69 -8.54
CA GLN A 618 41.77 10.44 -7.29
C GLN A 618 42.93 10.19 -6.33
N PHE A 619 43.48 8.98 -6.31
CA PHE A 619 44.67 8.65 -5.52
C PHE A 619 45.94 9.22 -6.16
N GLU A 620 46.10 9.11 -7.48
CA GLU A 620 47.26 9.65 -8.20
C GLU A 620 47.46 11.16 -7.96
N ASN A 621 46.38 11.91 -7.76
CA ASN A 621 46.44 13.34 -7.40
C ASN A 621 47.14 13.61 -6.04
N LEU A 622 47.34 12.60 -5.19
CA LEU A 622 48.08 12.73 -3.93
C LEU A 622 49.60 12.58 -4.11
N ILE A 623 50.07 12.09 -5.26
CA ILE A 623 51.50 11.82 -5.51
C ILE A 623 52.38 13.06 -5.28
N PRO A 624 52.03 14.27 -5.75
CA PRO A 624 52.86 15.46 -5.51
C PRO A 624 53.04 15.77 -4.02
N LEU A 625 51.96 15.67 -3.23
CA LEU A 625 52.00 15.88 -1.78
C LEU A 625 52.85 14.82 -1.07
N ILE A 626 52.69 13.55 -1.46
CA ILE A 626 53.49 12.44 -0.92
C ILE A 626 54.98 12.65 -1.25
N ASN A 627 55.30 13.05 -2.47
CA ASN A 627 56.68 13.31 -2.90
C ASN A 627 57.30 14.50 -2.18
N PHE A 628 56.52 15.56 -1.93
CA PHE A 628 56.96 16.71 -1.14
C PHE A 628 57.44 16.27 0.25
N PHE A 629 56.61 15.53 0.99
CA PHE A 629 56.99 15.06 2.32
C PHE A 629 58.05 13.96 2.33
N LYS A 630 58.18 13.21 1.23
CA LYS A 630 59.28 12.25 1.08
C LYS A 630 60.64 12.90 0.81
N SER A 631 60.65 14.10 0.25
CA SER A 631 61.90 14.81 -0.03
C SER A 631 62.64 15.26 1.23
N ASP A 632 61.92 15.38 2.36
CA ASP A 632 62.49 15.73 3.66
C ASP A 632 62.35 14.57 4.66
N THR A 633 63.45 13.84 4.85
CA THR A 633 63.48 12.67 5.74
C THR A 633 63.47 13.03 7.22
N SER A 634 63.57 14.31 7.59
CA SER A 634 63.47 14.77 8.98
C SER A 634 62.03 14.79 9.51
N LEU A 635 61.04 14.81 8.61
CA LEU A 635 59.62 14.88 8.96
C LEU A 635 59.04 13.47 9.17
N HIS A 636 58.48 13.23 10.37
CA HIS A 636 57.76 11.98 10.67
C HIS A 636 56.30 12.09 10.25
N VAL A 637 55.99 11.59 9.05
CA VAL A 637 54.66 11.70 8.43
C VAL A 637 53.90 10.38 8.50
N GLY A 638 52.75 10.39 9.18
CA GLY A 638 51.78 9.30 9.22
C GLY A 638 50.65 9.48 8.19
N TYR A 639 50.02 8.37 7.80
CA TYR A 639 48.87 8.38 6.90
C TYR A 639 47.68 7.63 7.51
N ILE A 640 46.50 8.23 7.44
CA ILE A 640 45.23 7.59 7.84
C ILE A 640 44.15 7.83 6.79
N SER A 641 43.09 7.04 6.83
CA SER A 641 41.90 7.29 6.02
C SER A 641 40.95 8.29 6.69
N GLU A 642 40.15 9.02 5.92
CA GLU A 642 39.10 9.92 6.45
C GLU A 642 38.12 9.20 7.39
N LYS A 643 37.91 7.89 7.22
CA LYS A 643 37.11 7.08 8.15
C LYS A 643 37.77 6.90 9.53
N ASP A 644 39.10 6.88 9.61
CA ASP A 644 39.83 6.69 10.87
C ASP A 644 39.65 7.88 11.83
N LEU A 645 39.19 9.03 11.32
CA LEU A 645 38.82 10.20 12.13
C LEU A 645 37.68 9.91 13.12
N GLU A 646 36.85 8.88 12.91
CA GLU A 646 35.83 8.48 13.90
C GLU A 646 36.42 7.91 15.20
N ALA A 647 37.69 7.50 15.20
CA ALA A 647 38.41 7.03 16.37
C ALA A 647 39.35 8.14 16.88
N ASN A 648 39.03 8.70 18.05
CA ASN A 648 39.83 9.77 18.65
C ASN A 648 41.30 9.35 18.90
N SER A 649 41.55 8.06 19.10
CA SER A 649 42.90 7.50 19.23
C SER A 649 43.76 7.66 17.97
N SER A 650 43.15 7.85 16.79
CA SER A 650 43.88 7.98 15.52
C SER A 650 44.59 9.33 15.38
N LEU A 651 44.12 10.35 16.10
CA LEU A 651 44.72 11.70 16.14
C LEU A 651 45.66 11.88 17.34
N LYS A 652 45.80 10.83 18.15
CA LYS A 652 46.67 10.86 19.32
C LYS A 652 48.11 10.93 18.83
N ASP A 653 48.89 11.81 19.46
CA ASP A 653 50.33 11.98 19.25
C ASP A 653 50.73 12.79 17.98
N SER A 654 49.77 13.30 17.19
CA SER A 654 50.04 14.20 16.06
C SER A 654 50.10 15.68 16.46
N LYS A 655 51.11 16.43 15.99
CA LYS A 655 51.21 17.89 16.21
C LYS A 655 50.48 18.70 15.14
N ILE A 656 50.51 18.20 13.90
CA ILE A 656 49.89 18.81 12.72
C ILE A 656 49.05 17.76 11.99
N LEU A 657 47.79 18.09 11.70
CA LEU A 657 46.89 17.30 10.85
C LEU A 657 46.77 17.95 9.47
N ILE A 658 47.03 17.21 8.40
CA ILE A 658 46.87 17.70 7.03
C ILE A 658 45.67 17.02 6.38
N ILE A 659 44.66 17.79 6.00
CA ILE A 659 43.51 17.32 5.23
C ILE A 659 43.83 17.52 3.74
N ALA A 660 44.18 16.44 3.05
CA ALA A 660 44.65 16.49 1.67
C ALA A 660 43.49 16.32 0.68
N GLY A 661 43.41 17.20 -0.33
CA GLY A 661 42.44 17.08 -1.42
C GLY A 661 41.01 17.41 -1.00
N ASN A 662 40.00 17.05 -1.82
CA ASN A 662 38.61 17.48 -1.62
C ASN A 662 37.90 16.66 -0.51
N SER A 663 37.99 17.06 0.75
CA SER A 663 37.46 16.30 1.91
C SER A 663 36.12 16.87 2.38
N SER A 664 35.07 16.60 1.61
CA SER A 664 33.76 17.24 1.81
C SER A 664 32.74 16.42 2.62
N HIS A 665 32.93 15.10 2.78
CA HIS A 665 31.93 14.20 3.37
C HIS A 665 32.34 13.65 4.74
N TRP A 666 31.92 14.31 5.81
CA TRP A 666 32.35 13.97 7.16
C TRP A 666 31.22 13.37 7.99
N THR A 667 31.53 12.39 8.84
CA THR A 667 30.58 11.97 9.87
C THR A 667 30.61 12.95 11.05
N ARG A 668 29.51 13.02 11.79
CA ARG A 668 29.46 13.82 13.03
C ARG A 668 30.56 13.45 14.02
N LYS A 669 30.87 12.18 14.15
CA LYS A 669 31.90 11.71 15.09
C LYS A 669 33.31 12.10 14.63
N ALA A 670 33.60 11.99 13.33
CA ALA A 670 34.87 12.46 12.76
C ALA A 670 35.07 13.95 13.00
N ARG A 671 34.04 14.75 12.74
CA ARG A 671 34.04 16.20 13.02
C ARG A 671 34.30 16.50 14.50
N GLN A 672 33.56 15.87 15.41
CA GLN A 672 33.73 16.08 16.85
C GLN A 672 35.14 15.75 17.35
N ASN A 673 35.80 14.74 16.77
CA ASN A 673 37.16 14.40 17.14
C ASN A 673 38.17 15.42 16.57
N PHE A 674 37.93 15.93 15.36
CA PHE A 674 38.71 17.02 14.79
C PHE A 674 38.57 18.30 15.62
N ASP A 675 37.35 18.71 15.96
CA ASP A 675 37.10 19.90 16.79
C ASP A 675 37.83 19.77 18.15
N LYS A 676 37.72 18.60 18.80
CA LYS A 676 38.44 18.30 20.05
C LYS A 676 39.96 18.29 19.91
N TYR A 677 40.49 17.96 18.73
CA TYR A 677 41.92 17.98 18.46
C TYR A 677 42.43 19.42 18.40
N ILE A 678 41.70 20.30 17.70
CA ILE A 678 41.99 21.74 17.62
C ILE A 678 41.83 22.41 18.99
N GLU A 679 40.74 22.16 19.71
CA GLU A 679 40.47 22.70 21.06
C GLU A 679 41.57 22.35 22.09
N LYS A 680 42.32 21.27 21.85
CA LYS A 680 43.45 20.83 22.69
C LYS A 680 44.80 21.42 22.26
N GLY A 681 44.82 22.34 21.30
CA GLY A 681 46.03 22.97 20.76
C GLY A 681 46.68 22.22 19.61
N GLY A 682 45.98 21.26 18.99
CA GLY A 682 46.42 20.64 17.74
C GLY A 682 46.34 21.61 16.56
N ASN A 683 47.27 21.49 15.60
CA ASN A 683 47.30 22.35 14.42
C ASN A 683 46.75 21.61 13.20
N ALA A 684 46.07 22.29 12.28
CA ALA A 684 45.60 21.69 11.04
C ALA A 684 45.88 22.54 9.80
N ILE A 685 46.31 21.87 8.73
CA ILE A 685 46.46 22.44 7.39
C ILE A 685 45.38 21.82 6.51
N VAL A 686 44.54 22.66 5.89
CA VAL A 686 43.44 22.21 5.04
C VAL A 686 43.76 22.59 3.60
N VAL A 687 44.06 21.59 2.77
CA VAL A 687 44.34 21.77 1.34
C VAL A 687 43.17 21.17 0.56
N SER A 688 42.02 21.83 0.64
CA SER A 688 40.73 21.30 0.19
C SER A 688 39.86 22.38 -0.46
N LYS A 689 39.14 22.02 -1.53
CA LYS A 689 38.20 22.93 -2.20
C LYS A 689 36.86 23.04 -1.45
N ASP A 690 36.33 21.93 -0.97
CA ASP A 690 35.07 21.86 -0.22
C ASP A 690 35.36 21.17 1.13
N PHE A 691 35.79 21.93 2.13
CA PHE A 691 36.12 21.37 3.44
C PHE A 691 34.86 21.14 4.28
N MET A 692 34.66 19.90 4.74
CA MET A 692 33.62 19.55 5.70
C MET A 692 32.22 20.08 5.31
N HIS A 693 31.81 19.89 4.06
CA HIS A 693 30.57 20.45 3.53
C HIS A 693 29.32 19.62 3.87
N TRP A 694 29.40 18.29 3.77
CA TRP A 694 28.29 17.35 3.98
C TRP A 694 28.43 16.52 5.26
N GLN A 695 27.37 16.45 6.07
CA GLN A 695 27.24 15.43 7.12
C GLN A 695 26.81 14.10 6.50
N ILE A 696 27.58 13.04 6.75
CA ILE A 696 27.28 11.66 6.33
C ILE A 696 27.18 10.72 7.52
N ARG A 697 26.75 9.48 7.27
CA ARG A 697 26.77 8.39 8.26
C ARG A 697 27.27 7.10 7.64
N PHE A 698 27.92 6.27 8.45
CA PHE A 698 28.29 4.93 8.06
C PHE A 698 27.18 3.91 8.35
N ARG A 699 27.05 2.90 7.47
CA ARG A 699 26.12 1.75 7.62
C ARG A 699 26.89 0.43 7.49
N GLN A 700 26.28 -0.67 7.96
CA GLN A 700 26.81 -2.04 7.81
C GLN A 700 28.24 -2.18 8.33
N LYS A 701 28.50 -1.81 9.59
CA LYS A 701 29.85 -1.78 10.19
C LYS A 701 30.86 -0.91 9.41
N GLY A 702 30.36 0.09 8.69
CA GLY A 702 31.13 1.06 7.94
C GLY A 702 31.65 0.59 6.59
N THR A 703 30.98 -0.38 5.95
CA THR A 703 31.22 -0.75 4.55
C THR A 703 30.44 0.12 3.56
N GLN A 704 29.51 0.95 4.06
CA GLN A 704 28.68 1.83 3.25
C GLN A 704 28.63 3.25 3.82
N ILE A 705 28.51 4.24 2.92
CA ILE A 705 28.23 5.64 3.22
C ILE A 705 26.75 5.90 2.95
N ILE A 706 26.05 6.55 3.87
CA ILE A 706 24.72 7.13 3.69
C ILE A 706 24.88 8.64 3.58
N CYS A 707 24.35 9.22 2.50
CA CYS A 707 24.20 10.66 2.34
C CYS A 707 22.96 10.95 1.49
N HIS A 708 21.89 11.41 2.12
CA HIS A 708 20.66 11.77 1.42
C HIS A 708 20.71 13.17 0.80
N LYS A 709 21.71 13.98 1.18
CA LYS A 709 21.93 15.41 0.80
C LYS A 709 20.77 16.35 1.12
N ARG A 710 19.60 15.83 1.46
CA ARG A 710 18.38 16.56 1.75
C ARG A 710 17.73 15.91 2.96
N LYS A 711 17.66 16.65 4.05
CA LYS A 711 17.08 16.24 5.34
C LYS A 711 15.71 15.53 5.23
N LEU A 712 14.88 15.91 4.27
CA LEU A 712 13.54 15.34 4.04
C LEU A 712 13.51 13.87 3.57
N PHE A 713 14.62 13.37 3.04
CA PHE A 713 14.77 11.98 2.61
C PHE A 713 15.62 11.16 3.59
N ASP A 714 16.16 11.80 4.63
CA ASP A 714 16.84 11.11 5.71
C ASP A 714 15.85 10.90 6.86
N PHE A 715 15.45 9.66 7.10
CA PHE A 715 14.44 9.32 8.11
C PHE A 715 15.00 9.11 9.52
N VAL A 716 16.28 9.39 9.78
CA VAL A 716 16.81 9.27 11.15
C VAL A 716 16.07 10.20 12.11
N GLN A 717 15.63 9.68 13.25
CA GLN A 717 14.79 10.45 14.18
C GLN A 717 15.58 11.59 14.83
N ASN A 718 16.84 11.36 15.19
CA ASN A 718 17.70 12.39 15.77
C ASN A 718 18.06 13.46 14.71
N PRO A 719 17.62 14.73 14.87
CA PRO A 719 17.89 15.79 13.89
C PRO A 719 19.39 16.05 13.71
N ASN A 720 20.20 15.89 14.76
CA ASN A 720 21.64 16.11 14.74
C ASN A 720 22.38 15.06 13.88
N LEU A 721 21.69 13.99 13.44
CA LEU A 721 22.24 12.92 12.62
C LEU A 721 21.74 12.94 11.17
N LYS A 722 20.93 13.93 10.77
CA LYS A 722 20.45 14.08 9.39
C LYS A 722 21.62 14.29 8.43
N THR A 723 21.60 13.64 7.28
CA THR A 723 22.64 13.80 6.26
C THR A 723 22.32 14.95 5.32
N THR A 724 22.83 16.13 5.67
CA THR A 724 22.63 17.42 5.00
C THR A 724 23.92 18.23 5.10
N THR A 725 23.95 19.46 4.58
CA THR A 725 25.11 20.34 4.73
C THR A 725 25.33 20.70 6.20
N TRP A 726 26.59 20.89 6.58
CA TRP A 726 26.96 21.25 7.95
C TRP A 726 26.40 22.62 8.39
N ASP A 727 26.09 23.50 7.45
CA ASP A 727 25.49 24.82 7.69
C ASP A 727 23.99 24.75 8.05
N ASP A 728 23.37 23.56 8.03
CA ASP A 728 21.99 23.42 8.50
C ASP A 728 21.95 23.59 10.03
N VAL A 729 21.28 24.66 10.47
CA VAL A 729 21.09 25.03 11.89
C VAL A 729 20.59 23.85 12.74
N LYS A 730 19.80 22.93 12.16
CA LYS A 730 19.27 21.76 12.89
C LYS A 730 20.34 20.74 13.28
N LEU A 731 21.53 20.79 12.71
CA LEU A 731 22.65 19.95 13.14
C LEU A 731 23.28 20.45 14.44
N GLY A 732 23.10 21.73 14.79
CA GLY A 732 23.66 22.33 16.00
C GLY A 732 25.18 22.45 16.00
N MET A 733 25.82 22.33 14.83
CA MET A 733 27.27 22.53 14.63
C MET A 733 27.49 23.12 13.22
N PRO A 734 27.25 24.42 12.99
CA PRO A 734 27.56 25.07 11.71
C PRO A 734 29.06 25.05 11.43
N ARG A 735 29.49 25.12 10.17
CA ARG A 735 30.94 25.22 9.87
C ARG A 735 31.55 26.46 10.56
N PRO A 736 32.84 26.43 10.93
CA PRO A 736 33.49 27.60 11.50
C PRO A 736 33.37 28.82 10.56
N SER A 737 32.94 29.97 11.08
CA SER A 737 32.60 31.17 10.29
C SER A 737 33.77 31.77 9.50
N HIS A 738 35.02 31.53 9.91
CA HIS A 738 36.21 31.95 9.17
C HIS A 738 36.45 31.16 7.88
N LEU A 739 35.79 30.01 7.70
CA LEU A 739 35.83 29.23 6.46
C LEU A 739 34.73 29.65 5.46
N GLU A 740 33.72 30.41 5.89
CA GLU A 740 32.67 30.93 5.00
C GLU A 740 33.16 32.11 4.13
N GLN A 741 34.24 32.81 4.54
CA GLN A 741 34.76 33.95 3.77
C GLN A 741 35.59 33.55 2.53
N ASP A 742 36.08 32.31 2.45
CA ASP A 742 36.93 31.84 1.34
C ASP A 742 36.16 31.04 0.27
N GLU A 743 34.93 30.60 0.53
CA GLU A 743 34.04 29.99 -0.48
C GLU A 743 33.19 31.08 -1.15
N PHE A 744 33.68 31.62 -2.29
CA PHE A 744 33.08 32.69 -3.14
C PHE A 744 33.45 34.14 -2.76
N ASN A 745 34.69 34.57 -3.03
CA ASN A 745 34.97 35.80 -3.80
C ASN A 745 36.49 35.93 -4.00
N SER A 746 36.91 36.28 -5.22
CA SER A 746 38.30 36.58 -5.55
C SER A 746 38.78 37.95 -5.03
N GLU A 747 38.14 38.53 -4.02
CA GLU A 747 38.50 39.85 -3.50
C GLU A 747 38.29 39.94 -1.98
N ASN A 748 39.38 40.27 -1.29
CA ASN A 748 39.52 40.71 0.11
C ASN A 748 39.74 39.64 1.19
N VAL A 749 41.01 39.39 1.49
CA VAL A 749 41.45 38.79 2.76
C VAL A 749 41.73 39.90 3.78
N LYS A 750 41.07 39.86 4.94
CA LYS A 750 41.57 40.47 6.19
C LYS A 750 41.48 39.45 7.31
N ALA A 751 42.64 39.07 7.85
CA ALA A 751 42.75 38.20 9.01
C ALA A 751 42.69 39.04 10.29
N GLU A 752 41.84 38.65 11.25
CA GLU A 752 41.96 39.08 12.65
C GLU A 752 41.86 37.87 13.59
N ASN A 753 42.93 37.72 14.38
CA ASN A 753 43.10 37.09 15.69
C ASN A 753 42.24 35.86 16.07
N ALA A 754 42.85 34.67 15.93
CA ALA A 754 42.63 33.51 16.79
C ALA A 754 43.94 32.69 16.88
N ASP A 755 44.31 32.24 18.08
CA ASP A 755 45.55 31.50 18.41
C ASP A 755 45.65 30.08 17.82
N SER A 756 45.07 29.84 16.64
CA SER A 756 45.22 28.61 15.87
C SER A 756 45.21 28.95 14.37
N VAL A 757 46.33 28.76 13.69
CA VAL A 757 46.48 29.10 12.26
C VAL A 757 45.83 28.02 11.41
N LEU A 758 44.59 28.26 10.96
CA LEU A 758 43.99 27.51 9.87
C LEU A 758 44.44 28.15 8.55
N LEU A 759 45.44 27.57 7.88
CA LEU A 759 45.90 28.06 6.59
C LEU A 759 45.13 27.32 5.48
N ALA A 760 44.16 28.00 4.86
CA ALA A 760 43.51 27.53 3.64
C ALA A 760 44.38 27.93 2.43
N ALA A 761 45.08 26.97 1.84
CA ALA A 761 45.80 27.20 0.58
C ALA A 761 44.83 26.94 -0.59
N MET A 762 44.44 28.01 -1.29
CA MET A 762 43.64 27.91 -2.52
C MET A 762 44.42 27.15 -3.60
N THR A 763 43.84 26.05 -4.12
CA THR A 763 44.34 25.30 -5.29
C THR A 763 43.64 25.70 -6.56
#